data_AF-A0A1H0E7H3-F1
#
_entry.id   AF-A0A1H0E7H3-F1
#
_cell.length_a   1.000
_cell.length_b   1.000
_cell.length_c   1.000
_cell.angle_alpha   90.00
_cell.angle_beta   90.00
_cell.angle_gamma   90.00
#
_symmetry.space_group_name_H-M   'P 1'
#
loop_
_entity.id
_entity.type
_entity.pdbx_description
1 polymer ?
#
loop_
_entity_poly.entity_id
_entity_poly.type
_entity_poly.pdbx_seq_one_letter_code
_entity_poly.pdbx_strand_id
1 'polypeptide(L)'
;MARPQETALLKSYLEAVQSIVLGLTPKLVKVPPQSTLGQWLSLYRDQLEHPVVQGWMREQKITPDSLLSINPSKGTLTAMVRGEEKTFSLTDTTGWGQVSGPLLAAAKVIAPGNSGVLRVGLRDGYVQVTAKVVANFAGVPLPATLAEGRAQIRQMEHKVAFDPVPPNDRLRPAGSRSADALHVHKQNAATYYSAAPQTLAYKRLAVEVANNLPNTRAEAKKWAEALMFKLTGKVVDADTIYLNRFHSYNTPPTGDPTPITGWEHPGEEPYSSLRLPDALLKNFCEHDGIPGTLDAQAGLYTVGTGESTKGGYGAHNEFPLEPSKLMHASWKTDFQAQMTQKIDNFWNAHAGNYETAIKGEFVYQARKQLKMAEARTPAERALQPPEQRFTREDYELVMGAASNLPLDENAPLTVEQLKTRGQVKSNVQVNALNIHGYTSNDMMRFSVGDNGRQVICYPGAVPVFLRFDSLEKLDQWVVNQTKDAKKRAALMAHFPLMYHQDQTANFLSRLEKVIIPVLWFTHVGEKKDGLNTLFDKMATGKLKDPVINDKHSNIKADVFHEMTSASQARMHSDADVVIKSNSEVTRDTWLNDITVAAGLLAKLAPIAAPVAGAAILTGLTELTLGAEKTSSGDTEAERNDGASKAFDGLLNTLFSVGASTIPEDPFARPPETELPTLELPAPPKSPEIEEPKPGPSSGRPSVIDGLVPLPLPKSQSLIPLAQHAIPNGEELIKNATRDALGVYRMTDATGAFRQFVRLTDETGTSQVFEISGRYRSGDTFAKIINHEGAGLVVVTPGRGSEWARAPGDGGVRLWPWQRSASLTPSERLRPEFSDLFAEVDERAIKQAAVFDDLLNVDEATPYTVSTIGYEENGALKRTLNISWTAPKEKFEVLESEKARPIPDSTSLYSRNFILDINRADYTVTRYTENGELHFKLDAGGDSTESIQQNRLKQFEKAIPDASLRARISEIAHQGSSGPANTELLNALKEGYSPKVSNASYFIDYDPVKNEAQVNVVAKWHVNDLRGDEMKLIPDMEMTSTRHFNIRLGNEVSDNPYIIEEVTPTLLTASVPEASGE
;
A
#
# COMPACT_ATOMS: atom_id res chain seq x y z
N MET A 1 45.49 38.48 -2.99
CA MET A 1 46.68 37.63 -3.22
C MET A 1 46.22 36.18 -3.17
N ALA A 2 46.52 35.38 -4.19
CA ALA A 2 46.15 33.96 -4.21
C ALA A 2 46.90 33.20 -3.10
N ARG A 3 46.20 32.33 -2.37
CA ARG A 3 46.80 31.51 -1.31
C ARG A 3 47.77 30.50 -1.96
N PRO A 4 49.04 30.39 -1.52
CA PRO A 4 50.04 29.49 -2.11
C PRO A 4 49.56 28.03 -2.26
N GLN A 5 48.63 27.61 -1.40
CA GLN A 5 48.11 26.25 -1.39
C GLN A 5 47.07 25.98 -2.49
N GLU A 6 46.34 27.00 -2.96
CA GLU A 6 45.44 26.85 -4.11
C GLU A 6 46.24 26.78 -5.42
N THR A 7 47.36 27.49 -5.49
CA THR A 7 48.31 27.40 -6.61
C THR A 7 48.93 26.01 -6.71
N ALA A 8 49.34 25.44 -5.57
CA ALA A 8 49.87 24.08 -5.53
C ALA A 8 48.82 23.02 -5.92
N LEU A 9 47.56 23.20 -5.55
CA LEU A 9 46.46 22.32 -5.94
C LEU A 9 46.24 22.34 -7.46
N LEU A 10 46.14 23.53 -8.06
CA LEU A 10 45.95 23.68 -9.50
C LEU A 10 47.10 23.02 -10.27
N LYS A 11 48.34 23.24 -9.85
CA LYS A 11 49.51 22.62 -10.49
C LYS A 11 49.44 21.09 -10.47
N SER A 12 49.14 20.49 -9.31
CA SER A 12 49.03 19.04 -9.19
C SER A 12 47.87 18.47 -10.02
N TYR A 13 46.76 19.21 -10.14
CA TYR A 13 45.64 18.85 -11.03
C TYR A 13 46.07 18.84 -12.51
N LEU A 14 46.77 19.88 -12.98
CA LEU A 14 47.21 19.97 -14.37
C LEU A 14 48.21 18.86 -14.72
N GLU A 15 49.10 18.46 -13.80
CA GLU A 15 49.98 17.31 -13.98
C GLU A 15 49.20 15.98 -14.12
N ALA A 16 48.11 15.83 -13.36
CA ALA A 16 47.23 14.66 -13.46
C ALA A 16 46.45 14.64 -14.78
N VAL A 17 45.88 15.78 -15.20
CA VAL A 17 45.22 15.93 -16.50
C VAL A 17 46.19 15.66 -17.64
N GLN A 18 47.42 16.18 -17.57
CA GLN A 18 48.45 15.92 -18.57
C GLN A 18 48.76 14.42 -18.68
N SER A 19 48.80 13.69 -17.57
CA SER A 19 48.99 12.23 -17.57
C SER A 19 47.85 11.50 -18.28
N ILE A 20 46.60 11.90 -18.03
CA ILE A 20 45.39 11.35 -18.68
C ILE A 20 45.44 11.60 -20.19
N VAL A 21 45.75 12.85 -20.58
CA VAL A 21 45.88 13.28 -21.99
C VAL A 21 46.97 12.49 -22.71
N LEU A 22 48.08 12.17 -22.04
CA LEU A 22 49.18 11.39 -22.65
C LEU A 22 48.91 9.88 -22.72
N GLY A 23 47.72 9.40 -22.33
CA GLY A 23 47.40 7.97 -22.29
C GLY A 23 48.23 7.19 -21.25
N LEU A 24 48.82 7.88 -20.29
CA LEU A 24 49.59 7.29 -19.20
C LEU A 24 48.66 6.92 -18.03
N THR A 25 49.12 6.05 -17.14
CA THR A 25 48.38 5.74 -15.89
C THR A 25 47.97 7.03 -15.19
N PRO A 26 46.67 7.25 -14.91
CA PRO A 26 46.21 8.50 -14.30
C PRO A 26 46.92 8.77 -12.98
N LYS A 27 47.68 9.86 -12.91
CA LYS A 27 48.31 10.29 -11.66
C LYS A 27 47.24 10.77 -10.68
N LEU A 28 47.40 10.41 -9.42
CA LEU A 28 46.59 10.99 -8.34
C LEU A 28 47.04 12.42 -8.06
N VAL A 29 46.09 13.29 -7.75
CA VAL A 29 46.33 14.69 -7.37
C VAL A 29 46.72 14.73 -5.90
N LYS A 30 47.88 15.31 -5.59
CA LYS A 30 48.32 15.55 -4.21
C LYS A 30 47.66 16.83 -3.71
N VAL A 31 46.68 16.71 -2.81
CA VAL A 31 45.93 17.87 -2.32
C VAL A 31 46.65 18.54 -1.16
N PRO A 32 46.99 19.85 -1.24
CA PRO A 32 47.56 20.59 -0.12
C PRO A 32 46.55 20.70 1.05
N PRO A 33 46.91 20.36 2.30
CA PRO A 33 45.96 20.31 3.42
C PRO A 33 45.24 21.64 3.73
N GLN A 34 45.86 22.77 3.41
CA GLN A 34 45.32 24.11 3.69
C GLN A 34 44.52 24.70 2.52
N SER A 35 44.50 24.03 1.35
CA SER A 35 43.56 24.42 0.28
C SER A 35 42.13 24.16 0.74
N THR A 36 41.16 24.81 0.11
CA THR A 36 39.73 24.64 0.45
C THR A 36 39.32 23.18 0.33
N LEU A 37 39.69 22.51 -0.76
CA LEU A 37 39.47 21.06 -0.93
C LEU A 37 40.21 20.23 0.12
N GLY A 38 41.46 20.60 0.47
CA GLY A 38 42.24 19.91 1.49
C GLY A 38 41.62 19.96 2.88
N GLN A 39 41.01 21.08 3.25
CA GLN A 39 40.30 21.22 4.52
C GLN A 39 39.04 20.36 4.58
N TRP A 40 38.26 20.30 3.49
CA TRP A 40 37.09 19.42 3.39
C TRP A 40 37.47 17.94 3.37
N LEU A 41 38.54 17.56 2.66
CA LEU A 41 39.06 16.18 2.68
C LEU A 41 39.60 15.79 4.06
N SER A 42 40.23 16.72 4.78
CA SER A 42 40.61 16.48 6.19
C SER A 42 39.37 16.26 7.05
N LEU A 43 38.34 17.10 6.93
CA LEU A 43 37.10 16.91 7.66
C LEU A 43 36.46 15.54 7.37
N TYR A 44 36.39 15.16 6.09
CA TYR A 44 35.88 13.85 5.67
C TYR A 44 36.67 12.70 6.30
N ARG A 45 38.01 12.77 6.29
CA ARG A 45 38.87 11.80 6.97
C ARG A 45 38.60 11.77 8.46
N ASP A 46 38.53 12.92 9.12
CA ASP A 46 38.28 13.01 10.56
C ASP A 46 36.94 12.36 10.92
N GLN A 47 35.91 12.48 10.06
CA GLN A 47 34.63 11.77 10.23
C GLN A 47 34.73 10.27 9.97
N LEU A 48 35.51 9.86 8.97
CA LEU A 48 35.73 8.45 8.66
C LEU A 48 36.48 7.74 9.80
N GLU A 49 37.46 8.42 10.40
CA GLU A 49 38.27 7.96 11.53
C GLU A 49 37.57 8.15 12.89
N HIS A 50 36.39 8.78 12.91
CA HIS A 50 35.64 9.02 14.13
C HIS A 50 35.34 7.70 14.87
N PRO A 51 35.48 7.62 16.21
CA PRO A 51 35.32 6.38 16.96
C PRO A 51 33.99 5.66 16.73
N VAL A 52 32.91 6.40 16.51
CA VAL A 52 31.57 5.84 16.20
C VAL A 52 31.56 5.11 14.86
N VAL A 53 32.10 5.72 13.80
CA VAL A 53 32.18 5.12 12.46
C VAL A 53 33.12 3.93 12.47
N GLN A 54 34.30 4.08 13.08
CA GLN A 54 35.28 3.01 13.22
C GLN A 54 34.77 1.84 14.07
N GLY A 55 34.02 2.11 15.13
CA GLY A 55 33.32 1.11 15.92
C GLY A 55 32.35 0.30 15.08
N TRP A 56 31.47 0.99 14.34
CA TRP A 56 30.53 0.37 13.42
C TRP A 56 31.23 -0.48 12.35
N MET A 57 32.31 0.02 11.73
CA MET A 57 33.04 -0.74 10.70
C MET A 57 33.65 -2.04 11.23
N ARG A 58 34.22 -2.01 12.44
CA ARG A 58 34.74 -3.21 13.11
C ARG A 58 33.64 -4.23 13.38
N GLU A 59 32.47 -3.77 13.83
CA GLU A 59 31.31 -4.63 14.08
C GLU A 59 30.76 -5.25 12.79
N GLN A 60 30.74 -4.49 11.69
CA GLN A 60 30.38 -5.01 10.36
C GLN A 60 31.46 -5.95 9.77
N LYS A 61 32.61 -6.10 10.44
CA LYS A 61 33.75 -6.91 9.97
C LYS A 61 34.25 -6.46 8.60
N ILE A 62 34.26 -5.16 8.38
CA ILE A 62 34.87 -4.54 7.20
C ILE A 62 36.39 -4.73 7.32
N THR A 63 37.00 -5.18 6.22
CA THR A 63 38.44 -5.49 6.19
C THR A 63 39.25 -4.22 6.43
N PRO A 64 40.17 -4.21 7.41
CA PRO A 64 41.12 -3.11 7.58
C PRO A 64 41.85 -2.85 6.25
N ASP A 65 42.02 -1.58 5.88
CA ASP A 65 42.66 -1.17 4.62
C ASP A 65 41.92 -1.47 3.32
N SER A 66 40.66 -1.93 3.37
CA SER A 66 39.82 -2.06 2.18
C SER A 66 39.47 -0.71 1.56
N LEU A 67 39.37 -0.68 0.23
CA LEU A 67 38.97 0.52 -0.50
C LEU A 67 37.49 0.82 -0.24
N LEU A 68 37.23 1.84 0.59
CA LEU A 68 35.88 2.30 0.86
C LEU A 68 35.35 3.14 -0.30
N SER A 69 34.12 2.84 -0.71
CA SER A 69 33.45 3.48 -1.82
C SER A 69 32.16 4.14 -1.29
N ILE A 70 32.17 5.46 -1.10
CA ILE A 70 30.99 6.19 -0.62
C ILE A 70 30.29 6.86 -1.79
N ASN A 71 28.99 6.62 -1.94
CA ASN A 71 28.15 7.36 -2.86
C ASN A 71 27.34 8.42 -2.09
N PRO A 72 27.70 9.71 -2.15
CA PRO A 72 27.04 10.76 -1.39
C PRO A 72 25.60 11.06 -1.85
N SER A 73 25.26 10.79 -3.12
CA SER A 73 23.90 11.03 -3.65
C SER A 73 22.94 9.92 -3.23
N LYS A 74 23.40 8.67 -3.25
CA LYS A 74 22.62 7.51 -2.78
C LYS A 74 22.71 7.29 -1.26
N GLY A 75 23.65 7.94 -0.60
CA GLY A 75 23.93 7.73 0.82
C GLY A 75 24.48 6.34 1.14
N THR A 76 25.11 5.66 0.17
CA THR A 76 25.57 4.27 0.34
C THR A 76 27.07 4.17 0.58
N LEU A 77 27.48 3.13 1.32
CA LEU A 77 28.86 2.72 1.48
C LEU A 77 29.03 1.32 0.88
N THR A 78 30.02 1.13 0.02
CA THR A 78 30.44 -0.19 -0.46
C THR A 78 31.83 -0.50 0.08
N ALA A 79 31.98 -1.69 0.69
CA ALA A 79 33.22 -2.12 1.33
C ALA A 79 33.36 -3.66 1.31
N MET A 80 34.58 -4.16 1.53
CA MET A 80 34.86 -5.60 1.59
C MET A 80 34.60 -6.15 2.99
N VAL A 81 33.59 -7.00 3.12
CA VAL A 81 33.20 -7.69 4.35
C VAL A 81 33.52 -9.18 4.21
N ARG A 82 34.47 -9.68 5.01
CA ARG A 82 34.94 -11.09 4.96
C ARG A 82 35.30 -11.60 3.55
N GLY A 83 35.81 -10.75 2.68
CA GLY A 83 36.22 -11.11 1.32
C GLY A 83 35.13 -10.94 0.25
N GLU A 84 33.92 -10.53 0.63
CA GLU A 84 32.82 -10.21 -0.30
C GLU A 84 32.53 -8.71 -0.31
N GLU A 85 32.23 -8.17 -1.49
CA GLU A 85 31.81 -6.77 -1.61
C GLU A 85 30.36 -6.62 -1.09
N LYS A 86 30.16 -5.75 -0.11
CA LYS A 86 28.85 -5.47 0.49
C LYS A 86 28.53 -3.98 0.40
N THR A 87 27.29 -3.66 0.05
CA THR A 87 26.76 -2.29 0.04
C THR A 87 25.82 -2.08 1.22
N PHE A 88 26.02 -0.98 1.93
CA PHE A 88 25.22 -0.50 3.05
C PHE A 88 24.43 0.74 2.61
N SER A 89 23.17 0.85 3.04
CA SER A 89 22.26 1.95 2.69
C SER A 89 21.74 2.64 3.95
N LEU A 90 21.21 3.86 3.78
CA LEU A 90 20.66 4.63 4.91
C LEU A 90 19.48 3.91 5.58
N THR A 91 18.71 3.17 4.79
CA THR A 91 17.50 2.46 5.20
C THR A 91 17.74 1.02 5.63
N ASP A 92 18.98 0.53 5.57
CA ASP A 92 19.26 -0.84 5.99
C ASP A 92 19.20 -1.01 7.53
N THR A 93 19.20 -2.26 7.96
CA THR A 93 19.16 -2.66 9.36
C THR A 93 20.54 -2.66 10.03
N THR A 94 21.61 -2.38 9.29
CA THR A 94 23.00 -2.47 9.78
C THR A 94 23.40 -1.26 10.64
N GLY A 95 22.64 -0.17 10.54
CA GLY A 95 22.87 1.07 11.29
C GLY A 95 23.79 2.08 10.57
N TRP A 96 24.04 1.89 9.26
CA TRP A 96 24.83 2.85 8.47
C TRP A 96 24.22 4.26 8.51
N GLY A 97 22.90 4.40 8.41
CA GLY A 97 22.21 5.69 8.52
C GLY A 97 22.43 6.42 9.85
N GLN A 98 22.70 5.69 10.93
CA GLN A 98 22.88 6.21 12.29
C GLN A 98 24.31 6.70 12.56
N VAL A 99 25.28 6.34 11.70
CA VAL A 99 26.69 6.71 11.89
C VAL A 99 27.25 7.58 10.76
N SER A 100 26.57 7.66 9.62
CA SER A 100 27.14 8.21 8.38
C SER A 100 26.78 9.67 8.09
N GLY A 101 25.85 10.29 8.83
CA GLY A 101 25.34 11.64 8.52
C GLY A 101 26.42 12.69 8.26
N PRO A 102 27.32 12.96 9.22
CA PRO A 102 28.38 13.96 9.05
C PRO A 102 29.38 13.60 7.94
N LEU A 103 29.67 12.31 7.77
CA LEU A 103 30.56 11.80 6.74
C LEU A 103 29.98 12.01 5.33
N LEU A 104 28.69 11.71 5.15
CA LEU A 104 27.95 11.93 3.91
C LEU A 104 27.76 13.41 3.62
N ALA A 105 27.52 14.24 4.64
CA ALA A 105 27.43 15.69 4.50
C ALA A 105 28.74 16.28 3.97
N ALA A 106 29.89 15.88 4.54
CA ALA A 106 31.20 16.28 4.01
C ALA A 106 31.44 15.72 2.59
N ALA A 107 31.05 14.47 2.33
CA ALA A 107 31.18 13.86 1.01
C ALA A 107 30.36 14.58 -0.07
N LYS A 108 29.15 15.05 0.25
CA LYS A 108 28.29 15.84 -0.65
C LYS A 108 28.94 17.18 -1.04
N VAL A 109 29.69 17.80 -0.12
CA VAL A 109 30.46 19.02 -0.44
C VAL A 109 31.66 18.73 -1.35
N ILE A 110 32.32 17.59 -1.13
CA ILE A 110 33.49 17.17 -1.92
C ILE A 110 33.08 16.75 -3.35
N ALA A 111 32.03 15.94 -3.45
CA ALA A 111 31.52 15.34 -4.67
C ALA A 111 29.99 15.55 -4.78
N PRO A 112 29.54 16.77 -5.15
CA PRO A 112 28.12 17.12 -5.19
C PRO A 112 27.36 16.47 -6.35
N GLY A 113 26.03 16.37 -6.23
CA GLY A 113 25.17 15.78 -7.26
C GLY A 113 25.51 14.31 -7.55
N ASN A 114 25.33 13.86 -8.79
CA ASN A 114 25.67 12.49 -9.22
C ASN A 114 27.16 12.35 -9.63
N SER A 115 28.07 12.95 -8.85
CA SER A 115 29.52 12.96 -9.11
C SER A 115 30.18 11.57 -9.13
N GLY A 116 29.43 10.52 -8.79
CA GLY A 116 29.89 9.14 -8.65
C GLY A 116 30.42 8.82 -7.26
N VAL A 117 31.10 7.68 -7.15
CA VAL A 117 31.65 7.16 -5.89
C VAL A 117 32.89 7.97 -5.49
N LEU A 118 32.87 8.52 -4.28
CA LEU A 118 34.04 9.10 -3.63
C LEU A 118 34.90 7.95 -3.07
N ARG A 119 36.10 7.79 -3.66
CA ARG A 119 37.15 6.88 -3.19
C ARG A 119 38.31 7.71 -2.67
N VAL A 120 38.62 7.60 -1.39
CA VAL A 120 39.74 8.31 -0.77
C VAL A 120 40.75 7.29 -0.27
N GLY A 121 41.96 7.34 -0.83
CA GLY A 121 43.09 6.55 -0.33
C GLY A 121 43.72 7.24 0.87
N LEU A 122 43.67 6.61 2.04
CA LEU A 122 44.33 7.07 3.25
C LEU A 122 45.72 6.41 3.35
N ARG A 123 46.72 6.91 2.62
CA ARG A 123 48.12 6.50 2.79
C ARG A 123 49.06 7.71 2.84
N ASP A 124 50.07 7.64 3.69
CA ASP A 124 51.27 8.51 3.71
C ASP A 124 51.06 10.01 4.01
N GLY A 125 50.22 10.37 4.98
CA GLY A 125 50.17 11.74 5.54
C GLY A 125 49.68 12.85 4.60
N TYR A 126 49.29 12.52 3.37
CA TYR A 126 48.69 13.42 2.37
C TYR A 126 47.46 12.76 1.75
N VAL A 127 46.38 13.53 1.56
CA VAL A 127 45.19 13.01 0.86
C VAL A 127 45.43 13.06 -0.64
N GLN A 128 45.35 11.90 -1.29
CA GLN A 128 45.42 11.77 -2.73
C GLN A 128 44.04 11.46 -3.29
N VAL A 129 43.63 12.20 -4.31
CA VAL A 129 42.33 12.02 -4.99
C VAL A 129 42.52 11.97 -6.49
N THR A 130 41.53 11.45 -7.21
CA THR A 130 41.56 11.46 -8.67
C THR A 130 41.35 12.88 -9.20
N ALA A 131 41.82 13.15 -10.43
CA ALA A 131 41.54 14.42 -11.11
C ALA A 131 40.03 14.71 -11.20
N LYS A 132 39.19 13.66 -11.31
CA LYS A 132 37.73 13.77 -11.30
C LYS A 132 37.19 14.43 -10.02
N VAL A 133 37.71 14.06 -8.85
CA VAL A 133 37.27 14.66 -7.57
C VAL A 133 37.62 16.15 -7.53
N VAL A 134 38.83 16.52 -7.96
CA VAL A 134 39.25 17.93 -7.99
C VAL A 134 38.44 18.73 -9.00
N ALA A 135 38.19 18.18 -10.19
CA ALA A 135 37.40 18.82 -11.23
C ALA A 135 35.96 19.07 -10.77
N ASN A 136 35.31 18.03 -10.20
CA ASN A 136 33.97 18.14 -9.63
C ASN A 136 33.93 19.17 -8.51
N PHE A 137 34.91 19.16 -7.60
CA PHE A 137 34.99 20.14 -6.54
C PHE A 137 35.16 21.57 -7.08
N ALA A 138 36.06 21.77 -8.04
CA ALA A 138 36.48 23.10 -8.47
C ALA A 138 35.54 23.80 -9.46
N GLY A 139 34.52 23.13 -9.98
CA GLY A 139 33.65 23.78 -10.99
C GLY A 139 33.88 23.34 -12.43
N VAL A 140 34.93 22.56 -12.69
CA VAL A 140 35.52 22.44 -14.04
C VAL A 140 35.24 21.08 -14.68
N PRO A 141 35.04 21.02 -16.01
CA PRO A 141 34.86 19.75 -16.70
C PRO A 141 36.18 18.95 -16.68
N LEU A 142 36.08 17.64 -16.44
CA LEU A 142 37.21 16.73 -16.66
C LEU A 142 37.33 16.48 -18.18
N PRO A 143 38.49 16.71 -18.81
CA PRO A 143 38.64 16.56 -20.26
C PRO A 143 38.48 15.09 -20.66
N ALA A 144 37.65 14.84 -21.68
CA ALA A 144 37.39 13.51 -22.24
C ALA A 144 38.32 13.21 -23.42
N THR A 145 38.82 14.24 -24.10
CA THR A 145 39.69 14.11 -25.28
C THR A 145 41.06 14.77 -25.11
N LEU A 146 42.04 14.32 -25.91
CA LEU A 146 43.38 14.92 -25.99
C LEU A 146 43.32 16.42 -26.29
N ALA A 147 42.41 16.81 -27.18
CA ALA A 147 42.23 18.19 -27.61
C ALA A 147 41.69 19.06 -26.48
N GLU A 148 40.65 18.60 -25.78
CA GLU A 148 40.08 19.27 -24.61
C GLU A 148 41.11 19.43 -23.49
N GLY A 149 41.88 18.38 -23.19
CA GLY A 149 42.88 18.44 -22.12
C GLY A 149 44.02 19.39 -22.44
N ARG A 150 44.49 19.45 -23.71
CA ARG A 150 45.48 20.45 -24.14
C ARG A 150 44.92 21.88 -24.08
N ALA A 151 43.66 22.07 -24.46
CA ALA A 151 42.99 23.37 -24.35
C ALA A 151 42.85 23.82 -22.89
N GLN A 152 42.44 22.92 -22.00
CA GLN A 152 42.31 23.18 -20.58
C GLN A 152 43.66 23.52 -19.93
N ILE A 153 44.72 22.78 -20.25
CA ILE A 153 46.08 23.07 -19.74
C ILE A 153 46.51 24.48 -20.18
N ARG A 154 46.39 24.82 -21.46
CA ARG A 154 46.75 26.17 -21.96
C ARG A 154 45.93 27.29 -21.31
N GLN A 155 44.64 27.05 -21.05
CA GLN A 155 43.78 28.03 -20.40
C GLN A 155 44.17 28.27 -18.93
N MET A 156 44.69 27.24 -18.26
CA MET A 156 44.94 27.24 -16.81
C MET A 156 46.42 27.37 -16.43
N GLU A 157 47.37 27.20 -17.36
CA GLU A 157 48.82 27.20 -17.06
C GLU A 157 49.33 28.55 -16.53
N HIS A 158 48.67 29.65 -16.88
CA HIS A 158 48.99 31.00 -16.40
C HIS A 158 48.18 31.40 -15.16
N LYS A 159 47.25 30.56 -14.69
CA LYS A 159 46.41 30.86 -13.53
C LYS A 159 47.13 30.47 -12.23
N VAL A 160 46.83 31.22 -11.18
CA VAL A 160 47.37 30.98 -9.82
C VAL A 160 46.42 30.18 -8.93
N ALA A 161 45.17 29.95 -9.36
CA ALA A 161 44.15 29.14 -8.70
C ALA A 161 43.02 28.80 -9.70
N PHE A 162 42.12 27.88 -9.34
CA PHE A 162 40.88 27.68 -10.08
C PHE A 162 40.03 28.96 -10.07
N ASP A 163 39.22 29.14 -11.11
CA ASP A 163 38.24 30.24 -11.13
C ASP A 163 37.22 30.03 -10.01
N PRO A 164 36.70 31.10 -9.39
CA PRO A 164 35.59 30.99 -8.45
C PRO A 164 34.41 30.28 -9.11
N VAL A 165 33.78 29.36 -8.36
CA VAL A 165 32.55 28.71 -8.81
C VAL A 165 31.47 29.78 -9.04
N PRO A 166 30.72 29.72 -10.14
CA PRO A 166 29.66 30.70 -10.42
C PRO A 166 28.64 30.79 -9.28
N PRO A 167 28.17 31.98 -8.90
CA PRO A 167 27.17 32.14 -7.84
C PRO A 167 25.87 31.35 -8.07
N ASN A 168 25.50 31.12 -9.34
CA ASN A 168 24.29 30.38 -9.73
C ASN A 168 24.49 28.87 -9.84
N ASP A 169 25.66 28.33 -9.45
CA ASP A 169 25.91 26.90 -9.45
C ASP A 169 25.16 26.21 -8.28
N ARG A 170 23.96 25.69 -8.60
CA ARG A 170 23.09 24.98 -7.64
C ARG A 170 23.73 23.74 -7.02
N LEU A 171 24.68 23.11 -7.71
CA LEU A 171 25.38 21.92 -7.21
C LEU A 171 26.52 22.32 -6.25
N ARG A 172 27.08 23.53 -6.42
CA ARG A 172 28.26 24.00 -5.68
C ARG A 172 28.08 25.42 -5.11
N PRO A 173 27.08 25.69 -4.26
CA PRO A 173 26.88 27.02 -3.69
C PRO A 173 28.11 27.47 -2.88
N ALA A 174 28.58 28.70 -3.11
CA ALA A 174 29.78 29.23 -2.46
C ALA A 174 29.64 29.28 -0.93
N GLY A 175 28.43 29.59 -0.43
CA GLY A 175 28.12 29.63 1.00
C GLY A 175 28.39 28.29 1.71
N SER A 176 28.02 27.17 1.08
CA SER A 176 28.13 25.80 1.63
C SER A 176 29.56 25.25 1.67
N ARG A 177 30.54 25.98 1.14
CA ARG A 177 31.95 25.53 1.00
C ARG A 177 32.93 26.50 1.65
N SER A 178 32.41 27.55 2.26
CA SER A 178 33.13 28.58 3.00
C SER A 178 33.80 28.02 4.26
N ALA A 179 34.70 28.80 4.85
CA ALA A 179 35.29 28.46 6.15
C ALA A 179 34.23 28.40 7.26
N ASP A 180 33.20 29.24 7.19
CA ASP A 180 32.09 29.26 8.14
C ASP A 180 31.25 28.00 8.01
N ALA A 181 30.92 27.57 6.78
CA ALA A 181 30.24 26.30 6.54
C ALA A 181 31.07 25.12 7.07
N LEU A 182 32.39 25.11 6.84
CA LEU A 182 33.26 24.07 7.40
C LEU A 182 33.21 24.04 8.94
N HIS A 183 33.12 25.20 9.60
CA HIS A 183 32.97 25.29 11.05
C HIS A 183 31.60 24.76 11.52
N VAL A 184 30.51 25.15 10.85
CA VAL A 184 29.16 24.66 11.13
C VAL A 184 29.09 23.14 10.98
N HIS A 185 29.68 22.56 9.93
CA HIS A 185 29.74 21.11 9.76
C HIS A 185 30.47 20.41 10.91
N LYS A 186 31.54 21.00 11.46
CA LYS A 186 32.25 20.45 12.63
C LYS A 186 31.39 20.47 13.89
N GLN A 187 30.68 21.56 14.13
CA GLN A 187 29.76 21.68 15.27
C GLN A 187 28.61 20.67 15.15
N ASN A 188 27.98 20.58 13.98
CA ASN A 188 26.88 19.65 13.72
C ASN A 188 27.33 18.20 13.79
N ALA A 189 28.56 17.89 13.36
CA ALA A 189 29.16 16.57 13.54
C ALA A 189 29.31 16.21 15.03
N ALA A 190 29.77 17.15 15.86
CA ALA A 190 29.90 16.91 17.31
C ALA A 190 28.53 16.65 17.96
N THR A 191 27.51 17.44 17.62
CA THR A 191 26.13 17.23 18.10
C THR A 191 25.59 15.88 17.63
N TYR A 192 25.74 15.54 16.35
CA TYR A 192 25.29 14.26 15.80
C TYR A 192 25.94 13.07 16.50
N TYR A 193 27.27 13.07 16.63
CA TYR A 193 27.99 11.96 17.25
C TYR A 193 27.80 11.85 18.77
N SER A 194 27.27 12.89 19.42
CA SER A 194 26.84 12.79 20.82
C SER A 194 25.61 11.88 21.00
N ALA A 195 24.72 11.85 20.00
CA ALA A 195 23.48 11.05 20.00
C ALA A 195 23.63 9.71 19.25
N ALA A 196 24.50 9.64 18.24
CA ALA A 196 24.68 8.49 17.35
C ALA A 196 24.88 7.13 18.07
N PRO A 197 25.63 7.02 19.18
CA PRO A 197 25.75 5.76 19.91
C PRO A 197 24.40 5.26 20.47
N GLN A 198 23.57 6.16 20.99
CA GLN A 198 22.26 5.82 21.56
C GLN A 198 21.26 5.43 20.46
N THR A 199 21.23 6.18 19.35
CA THR A 199 20.37 5.84 18.19
C THR A 199 20.74 4.49 17.60
N LEU A 200 22.04 4.21 17.43
CA LEU A 200 22.54 2.94 16.93
C LEU A 200 22.23 1.77 17.88
N ALA A 201 22.43 1.96 19.18
CA ALA A 201 22.12 0.95 20.19
C ALA A 201 20.61 0.62 20.22
N TYR A 202 19.74 1.62 20.19
CA TYR A 202 18.29 1.39 20.14
C TYR A 202 17.85 0.74 18.82
N LYS A 203 18.40 1.16 17.67
CA LYS A 203 18.13 0.52 16.38
C LYS A 203 18.46 -0.96 16.40
N ARG A 204 19.63 -1.32 16.94
CA ARG A 204 20.03 -2.74 17.09
C ARG A 204 19.06 -3.51 17.95
N LEU A 205 18.71 -2.95 19.10
CA LEU A 205 17.77 -3.55 20.03
C LEU A 205 16.40 -3.79 19.36
N ALA A 206 15.86 -2.79 18.67
CA ALA A 206 14.57 -2.91 17.97
C ALA A 206 14.63 -3.92 16.81
N VAL A 207 15.69 -3.89 16.00
CA VAL A 207 15.92 -4.84 14.90
C VAL A 207 16.09 -6.27 15.43
N GLU A 208 16.78 -6.44 16.55
CA GLU A 208 16.96 -7.74 17.19
C GLU A 208 15.62 -8.31 17.67
N VAL A 209 14.78 -7.50 18.33
CA VAL A 209 13.42 -7.90 18.73
C VAL A 209 12.60 -8.28 17.50
N ALA A 210 12.62 -7.46 16.45
CA ALA A 210 11.85 -7.70 15.23
C ALA A 210 12.28 -8.99 14.50
N ASN A 211 13.59 -9.24 14.38
CA ASN A 211 14.12 -10.42 13.70
C ASN A 211 13.87 -11.74 14.44
N ASN A 212 13.75 -11.68 15.77
CA ASN A 212 13.54 -12.86 16.61
C ASN A 212 12.08 -13.04 17.03
N LEU A 213 11.19 -12.09 16.72
CA LEU A 213 9.77 -12.20 16.99
C LEU A 213 9.20 -13.45 16.27
N PRO A 214 8.52 -14.37 16.98
CA PRO A 214 8.01 -15.59 16.37
C PRO A 214 6.98 -15.29 15.26
N ASN A 215 7.18 -15.88 14.07
CA ASN A 215 6.29 -15.76 12.92
C ASN A 215 5.67 -17.12 12.58
N THR A 216 4.40 -17.31 12.98
CA THR A 216 3.65 -18.56 12.81
C THR A 216 3.61 -19.04 11.36
N ARG A 217 3.37 -18.13 10.40
CA ARG A 217 3.27 -18.51 8.97
C ARG A 217 4.61 -18.87 8.35
N ALA A 218 5.68 -18.19 8.73
CA ALA A 218 7.03 -18.52 8.30
C ALA A 218 7.49 -19.87 8.87
N GLU A 219 7.14 -20.17 10.12
CA GLU A 219 7.42 -21.49 10.71
C GLU A 219 6.55 -22.59 10.09
N ALA A 220 5.29 -22.29 9.75
CA ALA A 220 4.45 -23.21 8.99
C ALA A 220 5.03 -23.48 7.59
N LYS A 221 5.63 -22.48 6.94
CA LYS A 221 6.33 -22.66 5.65
C LYS A 221 7.49 -23.64 5.79
N LYS A 222 8.36 -23.45 6.78
CA LYS A 222 9.47 -24.39 7.05
C LYS A 222 8.95 -25.80 7.33
N TRP A 223 7.86 -25.91 8.08
CA TRP A 223 7.20 -27.19 8.35
C TRP A 223 6.69 -27.84 7.06
N ALA A 224 6.01 -27.09 6.20
CA ALA A 224 5.53 -27.55 4.91
C ALA A 224 6.70 -28.03 4.02
N GLU A 225 7.74 -27.23 3.85
CA GLU A 225 8.92 -27.58 3.05
C GLU A 225 9.60 -28.85 3.57
N ALA A 226 9.71 -29.00 4.89
CA ALA A 226 10.24 -30.21 5.52
C ALA A 226 9.36 -31.44 5.27
N LEU A 227 8.02 -31.30 5.30
CA LEU A 227 7.10 -32.37 4.94
C LEU A 227 7.25 -32.75 3.46
N MET A 228 7.32 -31.76 2.57
CA MET A 228 7.49 -31.99 1.14
C MET A 228 8.79 -32.71 0.83
N PHE A 229 9.90 -32.26 1.42
CA PHE A 229 11.19 -32.93 1.27
C PHE A 229 11.16 -34.37 1.79
N LYS A 230 10.54 -34.61 2.95
CA LYS A 230 10.41 -35.95 3.53
C LYS A 230 9.58 -36.90 2.66
N LEU A 231 8.49 -36.41 2.07
CA LEU A 231 7.54 -37.22 1.30
C LEU A 231 7.98 -37.43 -0.15
N THR A 232 8.74 -36.50 -0.73
CA THR A 232 9.06 -36.49 -2.17
C THR A 232 10.54 -36.51 -2.49
N GLY A 233 11.42 -36.21 -1.52
CA GLY A 233 12.85 -35.99 -1.73
C GLY A 233 13.21 -34.68 -2.44
N LYS A 234 12.24 -33.81 -2.74
CA LYS A 234 12.43 -32.56 -3.48
C LYS A 234 12.42 -31.34 -2.54
N VAL A 235 13.32 -30.40 -2.80
CA VAL A 235 13.27 -29.06 -2.19
C VAL A 235 12.34 -28.21 -3.06
N VAL A 236 11.30 -27.65 -2.45
CA VAL A 236 10.26 -26.87 -3.12
C VAL A 236 9.97 -25.62 -2.31
N ASP A 237 9.52 -24.55 -2.96
CA ASP A 237 8.91 -23.43 -2.25
C ASP A 237 7.47 -23.79 -1.90
N ALA A 238 7.15 -23.95 -0.62
CA ALA A 238 5.80 -24.34 -0.21
C ALA A 238 4.73 -23.27 -0.52
N ASP A 239 5.10 -22.00 -0.74
CA ASP A 239 4.14 -20.95 -1.10
C ASP A 239 3.67 -21.03 -2.56
N THR A 240 4.33 -21.84 -3.40
CA THR A 240 3.93 -22.08 -4.79
C THR A 240 3.10 -23.35 -4.96
N ILE A 241 2.76 -24.03 -3.88
CA ILE A 241 1.96 -25.25 -3.88
C ILE A 241 0.62 -24.96 -3.19
N TYR A 242 -0.47 -25.37 -3.81
CA TYR A 242 -1.83 -25.12 -3.36
C TYR A 242 -2.53 -26.44 -3.03
N LEU A 243 -3.18 -26.50 -1.87
CA LEU A 243 -4.20 -27.50 -1.57
C LEU A 243 -5.54 -26.96 -2.06
N ASN A 244 -6.01 -27.50 -3.19
CA ASN A 244 -7.30 -27.16 -3.77
C ASN A 244 -8.33 -28.21 -3.37
N ARG A 245 -9.51 -27.78 -2.92
CA ARG A 245 -10.64 -28.64 -2.55
C ARG A 245 -11.86 -28.37 -3.41
N PHE A 246 -12.58 -29.41 -3.79
CA PHE A 246 -13.66 -29.41 -4.79
C PHE A 246 -14.95 -30.02 -4.22
N HIS A 247 -16.11 -29.60 -4.75
CA HIS A 247 -17.41 -30.21 -4.43
C HIS A 247 -17.68 -31.45 -5.29
N SER A 248 -17.16 -31.49 -6.53
CA SER A 248 -17.34 -32.66 -7.38
C SER A 248 -16.64 -33.87 -6.78
N TYR A 249 -17.37 -34.98 -6.80
CA TYR A 249 -16.82 -36.29 -6.50
C TYR A 249 -16.57 -36.98 -7.84
N ASN A 250 -15.34 -37.44 -8.02
CA ASN A 250 -15.05 -38.55 -8.91
C ASN A 250 -15.16 -38.30 -10.43
N THR A 251 -14.57 -37.25 -11.02
CA THR A 251 -14.40 -37.22 -12.49
C THR A 251 -13.19 -38.08 -12.87
N PRO A 252 -13.38 -39.22 -13.55
CA PRO A 252 -12.26 -40.09 -13.93
C PRO A 252 -11.36 -39.37 -14.95
N PRO A 253 -10.04 -39.58 -14.91
CA PRO A 253 -9.12 -38.91 -15.81
C PRO A 253 -9.37 -39.28 -17.27
N THR A 254 -9.38 -38.26 -18.13
CA THR A 254 -9.67 -38.42 -19.56
C THR A 254 -8.42 -38.51 -20.44
N GLY A 255 -7.21 -38.34 -19.86
CA GLY A 255 -5.93 -38.34 -20.58
C GLY A 255 -4.74 -38.98 -19.83
N ASP A 256 -3.61 -39.10 -20.54
CA ASP A 256 -2.30 -39.58 -20.04
C ASP A 256 -1.32 -38.39 -20.01
N PRO A 257 -0.63 -38.09 -18.88
CA PRO A 257 -0.61 -38.81 -17.61
C PRO A 257 -1.90 -38.70 -16.79
N THR A 258 -2.23 -39.76 -16.06
CA THR A 258 -3.31 -39.76 -15.06
C THR A 258 -2.86 -39.03 -13.80
N PRO A 259 -3.71 -38.20 -13.17
CA PRO A 259 -3.39 -37.53 -11.91
C PRO A 259 -3.05 -38.53 -10.80
N ILE A 260 -2.17 -38.14 -9.88
CA ILE A 260 -1.72 -38.98 -8.75
C ILE A 260 -2.87 -39.39 -7.83
N THR A 261 -3.89 -38.54 -7.69
CA THR A 261 -5.09 -38.80 -6.89
C THR A 261 -6.07 -39.74 -7.61
N GLY A 262 -5.89 -39.93 -8.92
CA GLY A 262 -6.82 -40.67 -9.79
C GLY A 262 -8.04 -39.86 -10.21
N TRP A 263 -8.06 -38.54 -9.99
CA TRP A 263 -9.22 -37.68 -10.27
C TRP A 263 -8.81 -36.37 -10.95
N GLU A 264 -9.64 -35.89 -11.87
CA GLU A 264 -9.54 -34.56 -12.48
C GLU A 264 -10.76 -33.70 -12.11
N HIS A 265 -10.61 -32.38 -12.17
CA HIS A 265 -11.70 -31.43 -11.90
C HIS A 265 -11.80 -30.43 -13.08
N PRO A 266 -12.34 -30.88 -14.24
CA PRO A 266 -12.55 -30.01 -15.39
C PRO A 266 -13.76 -29.10 -15.14
N GLY A 267 -13.61 -27.80 -15.41
CA GLY A 267 -14.75 -26.87 -15.33
C GLY A 267 -15.24 -26.53 -13.92
N GLU A 268 -14.54 -26.96 -12.86
CA GLU A 268 -14.86 -26.62 -11.47
C GLU A 268 -13.76 -25.78 -10.83
N GLU A 269 -14.12 -24.67 -10.20
CA GLU A 269 -13.23 -23.91 -9.33
C GLU A 269 -13.21 -24.53 -7.92
N PRO A 270 -12.04 -24.62 -7.27
CA PRO A 270 -11.98 -25.09 -5.90
C PRO A 270 -12.72 -24.12 -4.98
N TYR A 271 -13.59 -24.65 -4.12
CA TYR A 271 -14.26 -23.85 -3.09
C TYR A 271 -13.30 -23.40 -1.98
N SER A 272 -12.13 -24.03 -1.92
CA SER A 272 -11.03 -23.67 -1.03
C SER A 272 -9.72 -23.92 -1.77
N SER A 273 -8.96 -22.86 -2.04
CA SER A 273 -7.60 -22.93 -2.57
C SER A 273 -6.65 -22.23 -1.60
N LEU A 274 -5.76 -22.99 -0.99
CA LEU A 274 -4.85 -22.50 0.04
C LEU A 274 -3.43 -22.86 -0.28
N ARG A 275 -2.50 -21.93 -0.11
CA ARG A 275 -1.07 -22.26 -0.14
C ARG A 275 -0.78 -23.29 0.93
N LEU A 276 0.16 -24.18 0.64
CA LEU A 276 0.42 -25.36 1.46
C LEU A 276 0.63 -25.03 2.96
N PRO A 277 1.37 -23.98 3.36
CA PRO A 277 1.55 -23.71 4.78
C PRO A 277 0.28 -23.14 5.44
N ASP A 278 -0.58 -22.44 4.70
CA ASP A 278 -1.91 -22.01 5.19
C ASP A 278 -2.84 -23.21 5.38
N ALA A 279 -2.80 -24.16 4.44
CA ALA A 279 -3.56 -25.40 4.53
C ALA A 279 -3.16 -26.23 5.76
N LEU A 280 -1.86 -26.27 6.09
CA LEU A 280 -1.36 -26.94 7.29
C LEU A 280 -1.80 -26.22 8.58
N LEU A 281 -1.78 -24.88 8.61
CA LEU A 281 -2.28 -24.10 9.75
C LEU A 281 -3.80 -24.24 9.95
N LYS A 282 -4.54 -24.43 8.85
CA LYS A 282 -5.98 -24.73 8.88
C LYS A 282 -6.31 -26.10 9.49
N ASN A 283 -5.34 -27.00 9.55
CA ASN A 283 -5.49 -28.41 9.91
C ASN A 283 -6.48 -29.19 9.00
N PHE A 284 -6.35 -30.52 9.07
CA PHE A 284 -7.28 -31.47 8.44
C PHE A 284 -8.29 -31.94 9.48
N CYS A 285 -9.57 -32.07 9.11
CA CYS A 285 -10.64 -32.45 10.03
C CYS A 285 -10.81 -33.98 10.16
N GLU A 286 -11.70 -34.45 11.04
CA GLU A 286 -11.99 -35.90 11.15
C GLU A 286 -12.47 -36.51 9.84
N HIS A 287 -13.27 -35.75 9.09
CA HIS A 287 -13.82 -36.20 7.81
C HIS A 287 -12.72 -36.43 6.76
N ASP A 288 -11.69 -35.57 6.73
CA ASP A 288 -10.54 -35.73 5.84
C ASP A 288 -9.76 -37.03 6.15
N GLY A 289 -9.84 -37.52 7.39
CA GLY A 289 -9.20 -38.74 7.85
C GLY A 289 -9.82 -40.04 7.34
N ILE A 290 -11.01 -39.98 6.73
CA ILE A 290 -11.68 -41.15 6.18
C ILE A 290 -10.89 -41.59 4.93
N PRO A 291 -10.44 -42.87 4.86
CA PRO A 291 -9.63 -43.35 3.74
C PRO A 291 -10.27 -43.07 2.38
N GLY A 292 -9.54 -42.41 1.49
CA GLY A 292 -9.97 -42.08 0.13
C GLY A 292 -10.87 -40.84 0.00
N THR A 293 -11.37 -40.26 1.10
CA THR A 293 -12.22 -39.07 1.03
C THR A 293 -11.44 -37.82 0.62
N LEU A 294 -10.32 -37.55 1.29
CA LEU A 294 -9.53 -36.35 1.00
C LEU A 294 -8.95 -36.38 -0.41
N ASP A 295 -8.41 -37.52 -0.87
CA ASP A 295 -7.82 -37.63 -2.21
C ASP A 295 -8.87 -37.58 -3.34
N ALA A 296 -10.15 -37.87 -3.04
CA ALA A 296 -11.25 -37.75 -3.99
C ALA A 296 -11.82 -36.33 -4.12
N GLN A 297 -11.56 -35.47 -3.14
CA GLN A 297 -12.14 -34.12 -3.05
C GLN A 297 -11.07 -33.02 -3.07
N ALA A 298 -9.79 -33.39 -3.14
CA ALA A 298 -8.69 -32.46 -3.09
C ALA A 298 -7.48 -32.97 -3.87
N GLY A 299 -6.64 -32.02 -4.27
CA GLY A 299 -5.34 -32.29 -4.86
C GLY A 299 -4.33 -31.21 -4.48
N LEU A 300 -3.05 -31.53 -4.63
CA LEU A 300 -1.97 -30.54 -4.57
C LEU A 300 -1.66 -30.06 -5.98
N TYR A 301 -1.59 -28.75 -6.19
CA TYR A 301 -1.38 -28.13 -7.49
C TYR A 301 -0.33 -27.02 -7.43
N THR A 302 0.26 -26.67 -8.56
CA THR A 302 1.17 -25.52 -8.68
C THR A 302 0.43 -24.20 -8.93
N VAL A 303 -0.90 -24.24 -8.97
CA VAL A 303 -1.81 -23.15 -9.32
C VAL A 303 -2.98 -23.08 -8.33
N GLY A 304 -3.46 -21.87 -8.07
CA GLY A 304 -4.59 -21.58 -7.17
C GLY A 304 -5.94 -21.63 -7.90
N THR A 305 -6.81 -20.65 -7.66
CA THR A 305 -8.08 -20.44 -8.39
C THR A 305 -7.86 -19.87 -9.79
N GLY A 306 -8.80 -20.09 -10.72
CA GLY A 306 -8.87 -19.45 -12.04
C GLY A 306 -8.51 -20.37 -13.21
N GLU A 307 -8.40 -21.68 -12.97
CA GLU A 307 -8.02 -22.68 -13.99
C GLU A 307 -9.22 -23.47 -14.52
N SER A 308 -10.42 -23.33 -13.93
CA SER A 308 -11.59 -24.13 -14.31
C SER A 308 -11.95 -23.99 -15.80
N THR A 309 -11.77 -22.80 -16.38
CA THR A 309 -11.99 -22.51 -17.81
C THR A 309 -10.77 -22.73 -18.69
N LYS A 310 -9.59 -23.02 -18.12
CA LYS A 310 -8.28 -23.12 -18.81
C LYS A 310 -7.73 -24.55 -18.85
N GLY A 311 -8.61 -25.53 -18.91
CA GLY A 311 -8.24 -26.96 -18.88
C GLY A 311 -8.41 -27.63 -17.52
N GLY A 312 -8.85 -26.88 -16.49
CA GLY A 312 -9.21 -27.41 -15.19
C GLY A 312 -8.01 -27.90 -14.37
N TYR A 313 -8.30 -28.71 -13.35
CA TYR A 313 -7.29 -29.23 -12.44
C TYR A 313 -7.02 -30.71 -12.72
N GLY A 314 -5.78 -31.05 -13.05
CA GLY A 314 -5.40 -32.42 -13.43
C GLY A 314 -3.89 -32.60 -13.52
N ALA A 315 -3.43 -33.66 -14.19
CA ALA A 315 -2.02 -34.07 -14.16
C ALA A 315 -1.04 -33.03 -14.72
N HIS A 316 -1.51 -32.10 -15.56
CA HIS A 316 -0.69 -31.07 -16.18
C HIS A 316 -0.30 -29.92 -15.23
N ASN A 317 -1.07 -29.71 -14.15
CA ASN A 317 -0.82 -28.67 -13.15
C ASN A 317 -0.78 -29.23 -11.71
N GLU A 318 -0.82 -30.55 -11.54
CA GLU A 318 -0.70 -31.21 -10.24
C GLU A 318 0.74 -31.15 -9.71
N PHE A 319 0.82 -31.08 -8.39
CA PHE A 319 2.02 -31.46 -7.67
C PHE A 319 1.90 -32.94 -7.30
N PRO A 320 2.83 -33.83 -7.71
CA PRO A 320 2.66 -35.29 -7.64
C PRO A 320 2.84 -35.83 -6.21
N LEU A 321 1.87 -35.56 -5.35
CA LEU A 321 1.74 -36.05 -3.98
C LEU A 321 0.26 -36.09 -3.57
N GLU A 322 -0.20 -37.24 -3.07
CA GLU A 322 -1.55 -37.39 -2.52
C GLU A 322 -1.75 -36.52 -1.26
N PRO A 323 -2.85 -35.75 -1.18
CA PRO A 323 -3.21 -35.00 0.02
C PRO A 323 -3.28 -35.85 1.31
N SER A 324 -3.72 -37.11 1.25
CA SER A 324 -3.79 -38.00 2.40
C SER A 324 -2.42 -38.35 2.97
N LYS A 325 -1.40 -38.54 2.12
CA LYS A 325 0.00 -38.75 2.53
C LYS A 325 0.55 -37.52 3.25
N LEU A 326 0.24 -36.33 2.73
CA LEU A 326 0.58 -35.06 3.38
C LEU A 326 -0.09 -34.94 4.76
N MET A 327 -1.39 -35.18 4.84
CA MET A 327 -2.17 -35.14 6.08
C MET A 327 -1.63 -36.12 7.13
N HIS A 328 -1.42 -37.39 6.77
CA HIS A 328 -0.90 -38.38 7.71
C HIS A 328 0.53 -38.08 8.19
N ALA A 329 1.32 -37.39 7.37
CA ALA A 329 2.65 -36.93 7.78
C ALA A 329 2.56 -35.71 8.70
N SER A 330 1.64 -34.77 8.43
CA SER A 330 1.44 -33.57 9.24
C SER A 330 0.90 -33.90 10.64
N TRP A 331 0.02 -34.90 10.76
CA TRP A 331 -0.50 -35.38 12.05
C TRP A 331 0.56 -35.93 13.02
N LYS A 332 1.76 -36.26 12.52
CA LYS A 332 2.89 -36.69 13.36
C LYS A 332 3.70 -35.51 13.93
N THR A 333 3.39 -34.28 13.53
CA THR A 333 4.08 -33.08 13.99
C THR A 333 3.22 -32.34 15.01
N ASP A 334 3.79 -32.10 16.19
CA ASP A 334 3.21 -31.18 17.18
C ASP A 334 3.71 -29.75 16.91
N PHE A 335 3.05 -29.08 15.97
CA PHE A 335 3.41 -27.71 15.57
C PHE A 335 3.10 -26.68 16.69
N GLN A 336 2.08 -26.93 17.51
CA GLN A 336 1.73 -26.08 18.66
C GLN A 336 2.88 -26.08 19.68
N ALA A 337 3.39 -27.25 20.07
CA ALA A 337 4.52 -27.32 21.00
C ALA A 337 5.79 -26.64 20.45
N GLN A 338 6.07 -26.79 19.15
CA GLN A 338 7.19 -26.09 18.50
C GLN A 338 7.03 -24.58 18.57
N MET A 339 5.80 -24.09 18.34
CA MET A 339 5.53 -22.66 18.41
C MET A 339 5.59 -22.13 19.84
N THR A 340 5.02 -22.85 20.81
CA THR A 340 5.11 -22.52 22.24
C THR A 340 6.57 -22.40 22.67
N GLN A 341 7.43 -23.36 22.29
CA GLN A 341 8.85 -23.30 22.60
C GLN A 341 9.54 -22.09 21.96
N LYS A 342 9.18 -21.72 20.73
CA LYS A 342 9.73 -20.51 20.07
C LYS A 342 9.30 -19.23 20.78
N ILE A 343 8.05 -19.16 21.21
CA ILE A 343 7.52 -18.05 22.01
C ILE A 343 8.28 -17.97 23.35
N ASP A 344 8.43 -19.08 24.06
CA ASP A 344 9.19 -19.14 25.32
C ASP A 344 10.63 -18.67 25.14
N ASN A 345 11.32 -19.19 24.11
CA ASN A 345 12.70 -18.81 23.81
C ASN A 345 12.81 -17.32 23.49
N PHE A 346 11.87 -16.75 22.73
CA PHE A 346 11.84 -15.33 22.43
C PHE A 346 11.71 -14.50 23.70
N TRP A 347 10.73 -14.79 24.56
CA TRP A 347 10.54 -14.02 25.79
C TRP A 347 11.71 -14.16 26.76
N ASN A 348 12.24 -15.38 26.92
CA ASN A 348 13.41 -15.62 27.76
C ASN A 348 14.65 -14.83 27.30
N ALA A 349 14.86 -14.67 26.00
CA ALA A 349 16.01 -13.98 25.43
C ALA A 349 15.80 -12.46 25.25
N HIS A 350 14.57 -12.02 24.94
CA HIS A 350 14.32 -10.69 24.40
C HIS A 350 13.26 -9.87 25.17
N ALA A 351 12.66 -10.36 26.27
CA ALA A 351 11.64 -9.61 27.02
C ALA A 351 12.11 -8.21 27.45
N GLY A 352 13.35 -8.07 27.93
CA GLY A 352 13.89 -6.76 28.33
C GLY A 352 14.08 -5.79 27.15
N ASN A 353 14.50 -6.30 25.99
CA ASN A 353 14.61 -5.51 24.78
C ASN A 353 13.22 -5.11 24.24
N TYR A 354 12.26 -6.04 24.30
CA TYR A 354 10.87 -5.77 23.94
C TYR A 354 10.25 -4.68 24.83
N GLU A 355 10.44 -4.76 26.15
CA GLU A 355 10.00 -3.75 27.13
C GLU A 355 10.59 -2.36 26.81
N THR A 356 11.89 -2.33 26.51
CA THR A 356 12.60 -1.10 26.13
C THR A 356 12.03 -0.49 24.84
N ALA A 357 11.68 -1.34 23.86
CA ALA A 357 11.11 -0.91 22.59
C ALA A 357 9.70 -0.33 22.75
N ILE A 358 8.82 -0.96 23.56
CA ILE A 358 7.49 -0.40 23.86
C ILE A 358 7.62 0.94 24.58
N LYS A 359 8.50 1.03 25.58
CA LYS A 359 8.71 2.28 26.31
C LYS A 359 9.19 3.40 25.39
N GLY A 360 10.11 3.11 24.46
CA GLY A 360 10.55 4.09 23.46
C GLY A 360 9.44 4.50 22.50
N GLU A 361 8.64 3.56 21.99
CA GLU A 361 7.48 3.86 21.12
C GLU A 361 6.45 4.75 21.82
N PHE A 362 6.09 4.43 23.06
CA PHE A 362 5.16 5.23 23.87
C PHE A 362 5.63 6.68 24.03
N VAL A 363 6.91 6.87 24.37
CA VAL A 363 7.48 8.21 24.56
C VAL A 363 7.55 8.97 23.24
N TYR A 364 7.91 8.29 22.15
CA TYR A 364 7.91 8.86 20.80
C TYR A 364 6.52 9.39 20.45
N GLN A 365 5.48 8.58 20.62
CA GLN A 365 4.11 8.98 20.30
C GLN A 365 3.65 10.15 21.17
N ALA A 366 4.00 10.16 22.46
CA ALA A 366 3.62 11.23 23.38
C ALA A 366 4.26 12.57 22.95
N ARG A 367 5.57 12.57 22.68
CA ARG A 367 6.31 13.76 22.21
C ARG A 367 5.81 14.24 20.85
N LYS A 368 5.64 13.33 19.89
CA LYS A 368 5.11 13.62 18.55
C LYS A 368 3.73 14.26 18.63
N GLN A 369 2.83 13.68 19.42
CA GLN A 369 1.46 14.16 19.51
C GLN A 369 1.37 15.50 20.21
N LEU A 370 2.18 15.75 21.26
CA LEU A 370 2.30 17.06 21.89
C LEU A 370 2.71 18.12 20.87
N LYS A 371 3.79 17.88 20.13
CA LYS A 371 4.28 18.79 19.09
C LYS A 371 3.23 19.09 18.03
N MET A 372 2.54 18.06 17.53
CA MET A 372 1.46 18.25 16.55
C MET A 372 0.28 19.04 17.13
N ALA A 373 0.02 18.92 18.43
CA ALA A 373 -1.04 19.70 19.08
C ALA A 373 -0.64 21.17 19.28
N GLU A 374 0.60 21.44 19.68
CA GLU A 374 1.13 22.80 19.90
C GLU A 374 1.32 23.57 18.58
N ALA A 375 1.64 22.87 17.48
CA ALA A 375 1.76 23.48 16.16
C ALA A 375 0.42 23.91 15.53
N ARG A 376 -0.72 23.43 16.03
CA ARG A 376 -2.04 23.73 15.47
C ARG A 376 -2.56 25.10 15.93
N THR A 377 -3.11 25.85 14.98
CA THR A 377 -3.83 27.09 15.25
C THR A 377 -5.08 26.84 16.13
N PRO A 378 -5.59 27.85 16.85
CA PRO A 378 -6.82 27.71 17.62
C PRO A 378 -8.03 27.25 16.78
N ALA A 379 -8.10 27.67 15.50
CA ALA A 379 -9.17 27.28 14.59
C ALA A 379 -9.10 25.78 14.23
N GLU A 380 -7.90 25.28 13.88
CA GLU A 380 -7.70 23.85 13.60
C GLU A 380 -7.98 22.99 14.83
N ARG A 381 -7.59 23.44 16.02
CA ARG A 381 -7.90 22.74 17.29
C ARG A 381 -9.41 22.67 17.56
N ALA A 382 -10.17 23.70 17.20
CA ALA A 382 -11.63 23.71 17.38
C ALA A 382 -12.35 22.70 16.47
N LEU A 383 -11.78 22.38 15.31
CA LEU A 383 -12.31 21.37 14.37
C LEU A 383 -12.02 19.92 14.79
N GLN A 384 -11.06 19.70 15.69
CA GLN A 384 -10.76 18.35 16.17
C GLN A 384 -11.87 17.82 17.09
N PRO A 385 -12.19 16.52 17.02
CA PRO A 385 -13.01 15.85 18.04
C PRO A 385 -12.44 16.11 19.44
N PRO A 386 -13.27 16.34 20.48
CA PRO A 386 -12.81 16.64 21.84
C PRO A 386 -11.77 15.65 22.37
N GLU A 387 -11.89 14.39 21.97
CA GLU A 387 -11.00 13.30 22.35
C GLU A 387 -9.60 13.36 21.71
N GLN A 388 -9.43 14.09 20.61
CA GLN A 388 -8.16 14.22 19.91
C GLN A 388 -7.39 15.50 20.28
N ARG A 389 -7.95 16.36 21.15
CA ARG A 389 -7.38 17.66 21.54
C ARG A 389 -6.33 17.53 22.64
N PHE A 390 -5.28 16.75 22.39
CA PHE A 390 -4.20 16.49 23.35
C PHE A 390 -3.50 17.77 23.81
N THR A 391 -3.21 17.89 25.10
CA THR A 391 -2.65 19.10 25.72
C THR A 391 -1.30 18.84 26.41
N ARG A 392 -0.61 19.92 26.83
CA ARG A 392 0.62 19.84 27.63
C ARG A 392 0.39 19.08 28.95
N GLU A 393 -0.72 19.34 29.61
CA GLU A 393 -1.07 18.67 30.86
C GLU A 393 -1.37 17.17 30.64
N ASP A 394 -1.96 16.82 29.49
CA ASP A 394 -2.17 15.41 29.12
C ASP A 394 -0.85 14.70 28.85
N TYR A 395 0.10 15.38 28.19
CA TYR A 395 1.46 14.88 28.01
C TYR A 395 2.18 14.69 29.35
N GLU A 396 2.12 15.65 30.27
CA GLU A 396 2.72 15.52 31.60
C GLU A 396 2.11 14.39 32.42
N LEU A 397 0.80 14.16 32.30
CA LEU A 397 0.09 13.04 32.93
C LEU A 397 0.59 11.70 32.39
N VAL A 398 0.60 11.54 31.07
CA VAL A 398 1.03 10.30 30.38
C VAL A 398 2.51 10.02 30.61
N MET A 399 3.38 11.04 30.49
CA MET A 399 4.81 10.91 30.76
C MET A 399 5.12 10.77 32.25
N GLY A 400 4.24 11.25 33.13
CA GLY A 400 4.32 11.01 34.58
C GLY A 400 4.24 9.54 34.97
N ALA A 401 3.59 8.72 34.13
CA ALA A 401 3.57 7.26 34.28
C ALA A 401 4.84 6.56 33.76
N ALA A 402 5.63 7.24 32.92
CA ALA A 402 6.86 6.70 32.35
C ALA A 402 8.06 7.00 33.25
N SER A 403 8.27 6.14 34.25
CA SER A 403 9.27 6.37 35.30
C SER A 403 10.71 6.46 34.77
N ASN A 404 11.51 7.28 35.45
CA ASN A 404 12.92 7.57 35.17
C ASN A 404 13.19 8.31 33.84
N LEU A 405 12.16 8.91 33.23
CA LEU A 405 12.29 9.72 32.02
C LEU A 405 12.07 11.22 32.31
N PRO A 406 12.79 12.12 31.60
CA PRO A 406 12.55 13.55 31.68
C PRO A 406 11.18 13.91 31.10
N LEU A 407 10.50 14.87 31.75
CA LEU A 407 9.28 15.46 31.20
C LEU A 407 9.58 16.37 30.01
N ASP A 408 10.76 16.99 29.97
CA ASP A 408 11.19 17.78 28.81
C ASP A 408 11.22 16.92 27.53
N GLU A 409 10.34 17.27 26.59
CA GLU A 409 10.16 16.64 25.29
C GLU A 409 11.36 16.83 24.35
N ASN A 410 12.23 17.80 24.63
CA ASN A 410 13.43 18.09 23.84
C ASN A 410 14.69 17.44 24.41
N ALA A 411 14.62 16.94 25.65
CA ALA A 411 15.75 16.29 26.30
C ALA A 411 16.07 14.95 25.58
N PRO A 412 17.31 14.75 25.13
CA PRO A 412 17.72 13.48 24.55
C PRO A 412 17.69 12.39 25.61
N LEU A 413 17.19 11.22 25.22
CA LEU A 413 17.17 10.03 26.06
C LEU A 413 18.45 9.20 25.86
N THR A 414 18.64 8.24 26.75
CA THR A 414 19.62 7.16 26.60
C THR A 414 18.89 5.82 26.62
N VAL A 415 19.48 4.81 25.97
CA VAL A 415 18.92 3.45 25.98
C VAL A 415 18.84 2.91 27.41
N GLU A 416 19.79 3.27 28.28
CA GLU A 416 19.77 2.85 29.68
C GLU A 416 18.61 3.49 30.48
N GLN A 417 18.24 4.74 30.19
CA GLN A 417 17.02 5.33 30.78
C GLN A 417 15.76 4.59 30.36
N LEU A 418 15.68 4.13 29.11
CA LEU A 418 14.56 3.31 28.63
C LEU A 418 14.57 1.90 29.27
N LYS A 419 15.73 1.29 29.49
CA LYS A 419 15.82 -0.01 30.19
C LYS A 419 15.51 0.07 31.69
N THR A 420 15.70 1.23 32.31
CA THR A 420 15.56 1.39 33.75
C THR A 420 14.09 1.34 34.16
N ARG A 421 13.72 0.27 34.86
CA ARG A 421 12.39 0.11 35.47
C ARG A 421 12.17 1.07 36.63
N GLY A 422 10.94 1.54 36.82
CA GLY A 422 10.57 2.36 37.97
C GLY A 422 9.07 2.28 38.27
N GLN A 423 8.71 2.46 39.54
CA GLN A 423 7.30 2.54 39.95
C GLN A 423 6.67 3.83 39.44
N VAL A 424 5.37 3.77 39.13
CA VAL A 424 4.58 4.94 38.74
C VAL A 424 4.66 6.03 39.82
N LYS A 425 4.80 7.30 39.42
CA LYS A 425 4.80 8.43 40.35
C LYS A 425 3.46 8.48 41.10
N SER A 426 3.50 8.73 42.40
CA SER A 426 2.34 8.61 43.31
C SER A 426 1.12 9.47 42.98
N ASN A 427 1.28 10.50 42.13
CA ASN A 427 0.20 11.39 41.70
C ASN A 427 -0.51 10.95 40.40
N VAL A 428 -0.03 9.91 39.73
CA VAL A 428 -0.63 9.36 38.51
C VAL A 428 -1.22 7.99 38.79
N GLN A 429 -2.49 7.79 38.44
CA GLN A 429 -3.11 6.47 38.44
C GLN A 429 -3.04 5.89 37.03
N VAL A 430 -2.51 4.67 36.92
CA VAL A 430 -2.45 3.92 35.67
C VAL A 430 -3.28 2.66 35.84
N ASN A 431 -4.18 2.40 34.88
CA ASN A 431 -4.97 1.18 34.85
C ASN A 431 -4.94 0.59 33.44
N ALA A 432 -4.79 -0.72 33.32
CA ALA A 432 -5.07 -1.37 32.04
C ALA A 432 -6.55 -1.18 31.68
N LEU A 433 -6.86 -0.90 30.41
CA LEU A 433 -8.24 -0.72 29.99
C LEU A 433 -9.01 -2.00 30.27
N ASN A 434 -10.06 -1.90 31.10
CA ASN A 434 -10.84 -3.05 31.51
C ASN A 434 -12.31 -2.80 31.19
N ILE A 435 -12.85 -3.61 30.26
CA ILE A 435 -14.25 -3.54 29.82
C ILE A 435 -14.98 -4.74 30.41
N HIS A 436 -15.92 -4.50 31.33
CA HIS A 436 -16.72 -5.55 31.98
C HIS A 436 -15.91 -6.74 32.58
N GLY A 437 -14.72 -6.45 33.11
CA GLY A 437 -13.84 -7.45 33.72
C GLY A 437 -12.89 -8.14 32.74
N TYR A 438 -12.85 -7.73 31.47
CA TYR A 438 -11.85 -8.18 30.50
C TYR A 438 -10.81 -7.07 30.32
N THR A 439 -9.55 -7.40 30.61
CA THR A 439 -8.43 -6.46 30.59
C THR A 439 -7.71 -6.50 29.25
N SER A 440 -7.42 -5.34 28.66
CA SER A 440 -6.56 -5.19 27.49
C SER A 440 -5.10 -5.46 27.87
N ASN A 441 -4.32 -6.02 26.94
CA ASN A 441 -2.88 -6.23 27.15
C ASN A 441 -2.04 -4.98 26.89
N ASP A 442 -2.53 -4.03 26.10
CA ASP A 442 -1.73 -2.91 25.56
C ASP A 442 -2.42 -1.53 25.66
N MET A 443 -3.74 -1.46 25.83
CA MET A 443 -4.43 -0.20 26.07
C MET A 443 -4.35 0.19 27.55
N MET A 444 -3.78 1.36 27.82
CA MET A 444 -3.58 1.89 29.16
C MET A 444 -4.40 3.17 29.38
N ARG A 445 -4.96 3.33 30.57
CA ARG A 445 -5.69 4.52 31.00
C ARG A 445 -4.93 5.25 32.11
N PHE A 446 -4.75 6.55 31.92
CA PHE A 446 -4.04 7.45 32.82
C PHE A 446 -5.03 8.47 33.41
N SER A 447 -4.98 8.69 34.72
CA SER A 447 -5.84 9.65 35.40
C SER A 447 -5.17 10.30 36.63
N VAL A 448 -5.70 11.46 37.01
CA VAL A 448 -5.40 12.13 38.29
C VAL A 448 -6.57 11.89 39.24
N GLY A 449 -6.62 10.69 39.84
CA GLY A 449 -7.73 10.25 40.71
C GLY A 449 -8.94 9.66 39.96
N ASP A 450 -9.90 9.14 40.73
CA ASP A 450 -11.00 8.30 40.22
C ASP A 450 -12.06 9.07 39.40
N ASN A 451 -12.24 10.37 39.66
CA ASN A 451 -13.27 11.22 39.02
C ASN A 451 -12.69 12.30 38.09
N GLY A 452 -11.39 12.19 37.76
CA GLY A 452 -10.67 13.21 36.99
C GLY A 452 -10.72 13.01 35.47
N ARG A 453 -9.92 13.83 34.78
CA ARG A 453 -9.59 13.67 33.36
C ARG A 453 -8.99 12.28 33.11
N GLN A 454 -9.40 11.66 32.00
CA GLN A 454 -8.92 10.35 31.56
C GLN A 454 -8.15 10.50 30.25
N VAL A 455 -6.99 9.87 30.14
CA VAL A 455 -6.28 9.74 28.86
C VAL A 455 -6.08 8.26 28.60
N ILE A 456 -6.47 7.77 27.43
CA ILE A 456 -6.16 6.40 27.00
C ILE A 456 -5.01 6.41 26.00
N CYS A 457 -4.09 5.48 26.14
CA CYS A 457 -3.19 5.07 25.07
C CYS A 457 -3.92 4.01 24.25
N TYR A 458 -4.10 4.28 22.96
CA TYR A 458 -4.67 3.38 21.96
C TYR A 458 -3.59 3.06 20.92
N PRO A 459 -2.71 2.07 21.18
CA PRO A 459 -1.60 1.75 20.29
C PRO A 459 -2.07 1.46 18.86
N GLY A 460 -1.35 1.96 17.86
CA GLY A 460 -1.70 1.79 16.45
C GLY A 460 -2.77 2.76 15.91
N ALA A 461 -3.45 3.52 16.76
CA ALA A 461 -4.37 4.57 16.32
C ALA A 461 -3.64 5.89 16.02
N VAL A 462 -4.25 6.73 15.17
CA VAL A 462 -3.79 8.11 14.92
C VAL A 462 -4.95 9.06 15.22
N PRO A 463 -4.87 9.90 16.26
CA PRO A 463 -3.80 9.95 17.28
C PRO A 463 -3.81 8.75 18.27
N VAL A 464 -2.65 8.45 18.88
CA VAL A 464 -2.47 7.34 19.84
C VAL A 464 -3.12 7.66 21.19
N PHE A 465 -2.99 8.91 21.66
CA PHE A 465 -3.55 9.31 22.94
C PHE A 465 -4.90 9.99 22.74
N LEU A 466 -5.94 9.46 23.38
CA LEU A 466 -7.28 10.06 23.36
C LEU A 466 -7.64 10.54 24.77
N ARG A 467 -8.10 11.79 24.87
CA ARG A 467 -8.45 12.42 26.14
C ARG A 467 -9.96 12.46 26.37
N PHE A 468 -10.39 12.36 27.62
CA PHE A 468 -11.78 12.45 28.03
C PHE A 468 -11.88 13.26 29.31
N ASP A 469 -12.90 14.12 29.39
CA ASP A 469 -13.08 14.99 30.56
C ASP A 469 -13.52 14.21 31.82
N SER A 470 -14.08 13.01 31.66
CA SER A 470 -14.51 12.14 32.75
C SER A 470 -14.55 10.66 32.33
N LEU A 471 -14.68 9.76 33.32
CA LEU A 471 -14.90 8.33 33.08
C LEU A 471 -16.19 8.06 32.30
N GLU A 472 -17.26 8.81 32.56
CA GLU A 472 -18.53 8.70 31.82
C GLU A 472 -18.36 8.99 30.32
N LYS A 473 -17.51 9.98 29.97
CA LYS A 473 -17.20 10.27 28.55
C LYS A 473 -16.42 9.15 27.89
N LEU A 474 -15.52 8.51 28.63
CA LEU A 474 -14.83 7.31 28.15
C LEU A 474 -15.81 6.15 27.94
N ASP A 475 -16.72 5.88 28.89
CA ASP A 475 -17.76 4.85 28.75
C ASP A 475 -18.61 5.08 27.48
N GLN A 476 -19.08 6.32 27.28
CA GLN A 476 -19.84 6.71 26.08
C GLN A 476 -19.04 6.48 24.79
N TRP A 477 -17.75 6.80 24.80
CA TRP A 477 -16.87 6.58 23.66
C TRP A 477 -16.69 5.10 23.34
N VAL A 478 -16.48 4.24 24.34
CA VAL A 478 -16.37 2.78 24.16
C VAL A 478 -17.66 2.21 23.55
N VAL A 479 -18.82 2.56 24.10
CA VAL A 479 -20.13 2.15 23.54
C VAL A 479 -20.26 2.58 22.09
N ASN A 480 -19.83 3.81 21.75
CA ASN A 480 -19.89 4.30 20.37
C ASN A 480 -18.95 3.51 19.43
N GLN A 481 -17.81 3.01 19.90
CA GLN A 481 -16.97 2.13 19.07
C GLN A 481 -17.68 0.81 18.73
N THR A 482 -18.49 0.27 19.65
CA THR A 482 -19.19 -1.02 19.43
C THR A 482 -20.32 -0.97 18.39
N LYS A 483 -20.82 0.23 18.06
CA LYS A 483 -21.94 0.43 17.12
C LYS A 483 -21.53 0.30 15.66
N ASP A 484 -20.25 0.51 15.35
CA ASP A 484 -19.71 0.42 14.00
C ASP A 484 -18.87 -0.85 13.88
N ALA A 485 -19.12 -1.66 12.86
CA ALA A 485 -18.48 -2.98 12.72
C ALA A 485 -16.94 -2.89 12.61
N LYS A 486 -16.41 -1.85 11.93
CA LYS A 486 -14.96 -1.67 11.77
C LYS A 486 -14.34 -1.19 13.07
N LYS A 487 -14.91 -0.17 13.72
CA LYS A 487 -14.42 0.35 15.01
C LYS A 487 -14.49 -0.70 16.12
N ARG A 488 -15.54 -1.53 16.10
CA ARG A 488 -15.71 -2.68 17.00
C ARG A 488 -14.57 -3.67 16.83
N ALA A 489 -14.29 -4.09 15.59
CA ALA A 489 -13.20 -5.02 15.29
C ALA A 489 -11.83 -4.44 15.71
N ALA A 490 -11.60 -3.14 15.49
CA ALA A 490 -10.39 -2.45 15.93
C ALA A 490 -10.22 -2.50 17.44
N LEU A 491 -11.25 -2.12 18.21
CA LEU A 491 -11.20 -2.16 19.67
C LEU A 491 -11.01 -3.59 20.19
N MET A 492 -11.69 -4.58 19.59
CA MET A 492 -11.54 -5.99 19.97
C MET A 492 -10.13 -6.54 19.75
N ALA A 493 -9.38 -5.99 18.79
CA ALA A 493 -8.02 -6.44 18.50
C ALA A 493 -7.01 -6.15 19.63
N HIS A 494 -7.37 -5.34 20.63
CA HIS A 494 -6.57 -5.04 21.83
C HIS A 494 -6.85 -5.97 23.01
N PHE A 495 -7.63 -7.02 22.80
CA PHE A 495 -7.95 -8.04 23.79
C PHE A 495 -7.52 -9.42 23.28
N PRO A 496 -7.00 -10.29 24.17
CA PRO A 496 -6.72 -11.70 23.83
C PRO A 496 -7.92 -12.38 23.17
N LEU A 497 -7.66 -13.25 22.19
CA LEU A 497 -8.69 -13.98 21.44
C LEU A 497 -9.56 -14.84 22.35
N MET A 498 -9.00 -15.35 23.46
CA MET A 498 -9.75 -16.12 24.44
C MET A 498 -10.92 -15.34 25.08
N TYR A 499 -10.88 -14.00 25.08
CA TYR A 499 -11.97 -13.16 25.62
C TYR A 499 -13.09 -12.91 24.63
N HIS A 500 -12.92 -13.26 23.35
CA HIS A 500 -13.89 -12.96 22.30
C HIS A 500 -15.10 -13.91 22.36
N GLN A 501 -14.95 -15.11 22.92
CA GLN A 501 -15.98 -16.14 22.97
C GLN A 501 -16.66 -16.25 24.35
N ASP A 502 -17.90 -16.73 24.36
CA ASP A 502 -18.65 -17.00 25.60
C ASP A 502 -18.01 -18.16 26.37
N GLN A 503 -17.86 -18.01 27.69
CA GLN A 503 -17.21 -19.01 28.53
C GLN A 503 -18.23 -20.06 29.02
N THR A 504 -17.91 -21.35 28.83
CA THR A 504 -18.70 -22.50 29.34
C THR A 504 -17.92 -23.28 30.39
N ALA A 505 -18.61 -24.10 31.21
CA ALA A 505 -17.97 -24.85 32.31
C ALA A 505 -16.82 -25.79 31.88
N ASN A 506 -16.83 -26.30 30.64
CA ASN A 506 -15.75 -27.14 30.09
C ASN A 506 -14.46 -26.35 29.77
N PHE A 507 -14.54 -25.01 29.63
CA PHE A 507 -13.39 -24.14 29.42
C PHE A 507 -12.43 -24.12 30.63
N LEU A 508 -12.99 -24.26 31.85
CA LEU A 508 -12.22 -24.29 33.11
C LEU A 508 -11.34 -25.53 33.26
N SER A 509 -11.77 -26.69 32.76
CA SER A 509 -10.99 -27.94 32.81
C SER A 509 -9.71 -27.90 31.94
N ARG A 510 -9.65 -27.00 30.95
CA ARG A 510 -8.46 -26.78 30.11
C ARG A 510 -7.44 -25.82 30.75
N LEU A 511 -7.92 -24.91 31.60
CA LEU A 511 -7.09 -23.94 32.32
C LEU A 511 -6.27 -24.56 33.47
N GLU A 512 -6.65 -25.74 33.97
CA GLU A 512 -5.90 -26.44 35.03
C GLU A 512 -4.53 -26.99 34.59
N LYS A 513 -4.26 -27.10 33.28
CA LYS A 513 -3.05 -27.79 32.75
C LYS A 513 -1.95 -26.88 32.21
N VAL A 514 -2.14 -25.56 32.12
CA VAL A 514 -1.16 -24.63 31.55
C VAL A 514 -0.68 -23.66 32.65
N ILE A 515 0.54 -23.88 33.13
CA ILE A 515 1.15 -23.19 34.28
C ILE A 515 1.83 -21.90 33.81
N ILE A 516 1.50 -20.75 34.43
CA ILE A 516 2.40 -19.68 34.97
C ILE A 516 1.53 -18.58 35.67
N PRO A 517 2.01 -17.91 36.74
CA PRO A 517 1.21 -17.42 37.87
C PRO A 517 0.70 -15.98 37.71
N VAL A 518 -0.17 -15.72 36.71
CA VAL A 518 -0.89 -14.42 36.58
C VAL A 518 -2.43 -14.60 36.52
N LEU A 519 -2.95 -15.77 36.90
CA LEU A 519 -4.38 -16.12 36.84
C LEU A 519 -5.21 -15.73 38.07
N TRP A 520 -5.07 -14.50 38.58
CA TRP A 520 -5.85 -14.01 39.73
C TRP A 520 -7.11 -13.21 39.31
N PHE A 521 -7.47 -13.21 38.02
CA PHE A 521 -8.63 -12.45 37.49
C PHE A 521 -9.77 -13.28 36.86
N THR A 522 -9.68 -14.61 36.78
CA THR A 522 -10.84 -15.41 36.36
C THR A 522 -11.78 -15.60 37.55
N HIS A 523 -12.89 -14.85 37.58
CA HIS A 523 -14.00 -15.14 38.49
C HIS A 523 -14.62 -16.48 38.06
N VAL A 524 -14.33 -17.52 38.84
CA VAL A 524 -14.69 -18.92 38.59
C VAL A 524 -16.18 -19.16 38.86
N GLY A 525 -16.91 -19.79 37.91
CA GLY A 525 -18.13 -20.57 38.24
C GLY A 525 -19.44 -20.25 37.51
N GLU A 526 -19.56 -19.18 36.72
CA GLU A 526 -20.81 -18.83 36.02
C GLU A 526 -20.62 -18.76 34.49
N LYS A 527 -21.67 -19.06 33.71
CA LYS A 527 -21.70 -18.77 32.27
C LYS A 527 -21.53 -17.26 32.09
N LYS A 528 -20.36 -16.82 31.63
CA LYS A 528 -20.07 -15.40 31.40
C LYS A 528 -20.09 -15.11 29.91
N ASP A 529 -20.80 -14.06 29.53
CA ASP A 529 -20.77 -13.52 28.17
C ASP A 529 -19.32 -13.15 27.79
N GLY A 530 -18.90 -13.53 26.59
CA GLY A 530 -17.66 -13.09 25.97
C GLY A 530 -17.75 -11.64 25.50
N LEU A 531 -16.62 -11.04 25.13
CA LEU A 531 -16.56 -9.66 24.65
C LEU A 531 -17.42 -9.42 23.41
N ASN A 532 -17.58 -10.40 22.50
CA ASN A 532 -18.49 -10.26 21.38
C ASN A 532 -19.93 -10.02 21.84
N THR A 533 -20.43 -10.92 22.68
CA THR A 533 -21.78 -10.85 23.23
C THR A 533 -21.99 -9.58 24.06
N LEU A 534 -20.98 -9.16 24.83
CA LEU A 534 -21.03 -7.88 25.56
C LEU A 534 -21.06 -6.68 24.61
N PHE A 535 -20.26 -6.68 23.54
CA PHE A 535 -20.23 -5.59 22.56
C PHE A 535 -21.56 -5.47 21.82
N ASP A 536 -22.21 -6.59 21.48
CA ASP A 536 -23.57 -6.61 20.94
C ASP A 536 -24.61 -6.04 21.92
N LYS A 537 -24.51 -6.42 23.20
CA LYS A 537 -25.38 -5.88 24.25
C LYS A 537 -25.15 -4.38 24.47
N MET A 538 -23.91 -3.89 24.37
CA MET A 538 -23.58 -2.46 24.47
C MET A 538 -24.13 -1.67 23.28
N ALA A 539 -23.91 -2.15 22.05
CA ALA A 539 -24.40 -1.51 20.84
C ALA A 539 -25.94 -1.39 20.82
N THR A 540 -26.63 -2.38 21.40
CA THR A 540 -28.10 -2.41 21.50
C THR A 540 -28.67 -1.75 22.75
N GLY A 541 -27.83 -1.20 23.64
CA GLY A 541 -28.26 -0.55 24.88
C GLY A 541 -28.88 -1.50 25.92
N LYS A 542 -28.61 -2.80 25.81
CA LYS A 542 -29.13 -3.84 26.71
C LYS A 542 -28.28 -4.03 27.97
N LEU A 543 -27.06 -3.50 27.99
CA LEU A 543 -26.20 -3.45 29.18
C LEU A 543 -26.50 -2.20 30.01
N LYS A 544 -26.69 -2.38 31.33
CA LYS A 544 -26.96 -1.30 32.30
C LYS A 544 -25.80 -1.05 33.26
N ASP A 545 -24.84 -1.97 33.32
CA ASP A 545 -23.67 -1.85 34.18
C ASP A 545 -22.64 -0.86 33.59
N PRO A 546 -21.81 -0.20 34.42
CA PRO A 546 -20.69 0.62 33.94
C PRO A 546 -19.80 -0.18 32.97
N VAL A 547 -19.38 0.47 31.90
CA VAL A 547 -18.61 -0.17 30.82
C VAL A 547 -17.19 -0.43 31.28
N ILE A 548 -16.54 0.59 31.83
CA ILE A 548 -15.23 0.48 32.44
C ILE A 548 -15.32 -0.10 33.86
N ASN A 549 -14.49 -1.10 34.15
CA ASN A 549 -14.40 -1.74 35.45
C ASN A 549 -12.95 -1.77 35.95
N ASP A 550 -12.56 -0.85 36.82
CA ASP A 550 -11.19 -0.73 37.29
C ASP A 550 -10.78 -1.73 38.37
N LYS A 551 -11.70 -2.62 38.77
CA LYS A 551 -11.38 -3.66 39.74
C LYS A 551 -10.24 -4.51 39.19
N HIS A 552 -9.12 -4.48 39.92
CA HIS A 552 -7.91 -5.25 39.63
C HIS A 552 -7.13 -4.87 38.36
N SER A 553 -7.39 -3.71 37.75
CA SER A 553 -6.61 -3.23 36.59
C SER A 553 -5.53 -2.22 36.96
N ASN A 554 -5.40 -1.85 38.24
CA ASN A 554 -4.46 -0.84 38.70
C ASN A 554 -2.99 -1.30 38.64
N ILE A 555 -2.17 -0.50 37.98
CA ILE A 555 -0.73 -0.74 37.81
C ILE A 555 0.06 0.20 38.73
N LYS A 556 0.69 -0.39 39.75
CA LYS A 556 1.57 0.34 40.70
C LYS A 556 3.06 0.13 40.43
N ALA A 557 3.39 -0.97 39.76
CA ALA A 557 4.75 -1.32 39.35
C ALA A 557 5.16 -0.53 38.10
N ASP A 558 6.21 -0.98 37.41
CA ASP A 558 6.59 -0.38 36.12
C ASP A 558 5.55 -0.71 35.04
N VAL A 559 4.98 0.31 34.40
CA VAL A 559 3.90 0.17 33.41
C VAL A 559 4.33 -0.71 32.23
N PHE A 560 5.56 -0.53 31.74
CA PHE A 560 6.04 -1.20 30.53
C PHE A 560 6.41 -2.65 30.82
N HIS A 561 6.86 -2.94 32.04
CA HIS A 561 7.03 -4.32 32.51
C HIS A 561 5.69 -5.08 32.55
N GLU A 562 4.62 -4.45 33.06
CA GLU A 562 3.28 -5.04 33.06
C GLU A 562 2.73 -5.22 31.64
N MET A 563 2.89 -4.21 30.76
CA MET A 563 2.53 -4.33 29.33
C MET A 563 3.26 -5.49 28.66
N THR A 564 4.56 -5.62 28.93
CA THR A 564 5.39 -6.70 28.36
C THR A 564 4.92 -8.07 28.84
N SER A 565 4.63 -8.20 30.14
CA SER A 565 4.12 -9.44 30.72
C SER A 565 2.74 -9.80 30.18
N ALA A 566 1.87 -8.80 30.00
CA ALA A 566 0.54 -8.99 29.40
C ALA A 566 0.63 -9.37 27.92
N SER A 567 1.54 -8.76 27.14
CA SER A 567 1.82 -9.14 25.75
C SER A 567 2.40 -10.55 25.63
N GLN A 568 3.27 -10.97 26.56
CA GLN A 568 3.74 -12.36 26.64
C GLN A 568 2.59 -13.33 26.88
N ALA A 569 1.77 -13.07 27.90
CA ALA A 569 0.62 -13.92 28.21
C ALA A 569 -0.37 -13.99 27.04
N ARG A 570 -0.61 -12.85 26.37
CA ARG A 570 -1.45 -12.80 25.17
C ARG A 570 -0.85 -13.60 24.02
N MET A 571 0.46 -13.50 23.77
CA MET A 571 1.14 -14.25 22.72
C MET A 571 0.96 -15.76 22.88
N HIS A 572 1.11 -16.28 24.10
CA HIS A 572 0.83 -17.68 24.42
C HIS A 572 -0.64 -18.04 24.25
N SER A 573 -1.54 -17.23 24.83
CA SER A 573 -2.99 -17.42 24.74
C SER A 573 -3.49 -17.47 23.31
N ASP A 574 -3.12 -16.47 22.51
CA ASP A 574 -3.59 -16.33 21.14
C ASP A 574 -3.01 -17.48 20.29
N ALA A 575 -1.74 -17.83 20.48
CA ALA A 575 -1.15 -19.01 19.84
C ALA A 575 -1.88 -20.30 20.21
N ASP A 576 -2.27 -20.50 21.47
CA ASP A 576 -3.02 -21.68 21.93
C ASP A 576 -4.44 -21.74 21.32
N VAL A 577 -5.11 -20.60 21.21
CA VAL A 577 -6.45 -20.51 20.60
C VAL A 577 -6.42 -20.81 19.09
N VAL A 578 -5.39 -20.31 18.40
CA VAL A 578 -5.31 -20.33 16.93
C VAL A 578 -4.56 -21.55 16.39
N ILE A 579 -3.47 -21.94 17.04
CA ILE A 579 -2.58 -23.02 16.65
C ILE A 579 -2.94 -24.26 17.46
N LYS A 580 -3.95 -25.00 17.01
CA LYS A 580 -4.27 -26.30 17.61
C LYS A 580 -3.45 -27.40 16.94
N SER A 581 -2.69 -28.15 17.72
CA SER A 581 -2.04 -29.38 17.23
C SER A 581 -3.03 -30.54 17.16
N ASN A 582 -2.70 -31.55 16.35
CA ASN A 582 -3.48 -32.78 16.21
C ASN A 582 -3.57 -33.63 17.51
N SER A 583 -2.93 -33.20 18.60
CA SER A 583 -2.97 -33.83 19.93
C SER A 583 -4.15 -33.38 20.81
N GLU A 584 -4.93 -32.36 20.45
CA GLU A 584 -6.14 -31.96 21.19
C GLU A 584 -7.39 -32.77 20.77
N VAL A 585 -8.07 -33.41 21.73
CA VAL A 585 -9.15 -34.42 21.54
C VAL A 585 -10.50 -33.82 21.10
N THR A 586 -10.56 -32.59 20.59
CA THR A 586 -11.80 -32.00 20.05
C THR A 586 -11.52 -31.34 18.72
N ARG A 587 -11.90 -32.02 17.66
CA ARG A 587 -11.64 -31.68 16.27
C ARG A 587 -12.70 -30.77 15.63
N ASP A 588 -13.76 -30.42 16.39
CA ASP A 588 -14.96 -29.73 15.87
C ASP A 588 -15.03 -28.21 16.15
N THR A 589 -13.95 -27.58 16.60
CA THR A 589 -14.00 -26.15 16.95
C THR A 589 -12.76 -25.43 16.43
N TRP A 590 -12.68 -25.33 15.11
CA TRP A 590 -11.74 -24.43 14.45
C TRP A 590 -12.51 -23.31 13.73
N LEU A 591 -12.06 -22.07 13.94
CA LEU A 591 -12.68 -20.87 13.39
C LEU A 591 -12.29 -20.70 11.93
N ASN A 592 -13.25 -20.28 11.12
CA ASN A 592 -13.21 -20.24 9.65
C ASN A 592 -12.20 -19.25 9.02
N ASP A 593 -11.24 -18.71 9.77
CA ASP A 593 -10.48 -17.52 9.35
C ASP A 593 -8.96 -17.72 9.42
N ILE A 594 -8.38 -18.19 8.32
CA ILE A 594 -6.94 -18.42 8.13
C ILE A 594 -6.13 -17.13 8.29
N THR A 595 -6.75 -15.97 8.03
CA THR A 595 -6.12 -14.65 8.19
C THR A 595 -5.64 -14.40 9.62
N VAL A 596 -6.20 -15.10 10.62
CA VAL A 596 -5.86 -14.93 12.03
C VAL A 596 -4.48 -15.51 12.35
N ALA A 597 -4.05 -16.63 11.75
CA ALA A 597 -2.79 -17.28 12.10
C ALA A 597 -1.55 -16.58 11.52
N ALA A 598 -1.64 -16.03 10.31
CA ALA A 598 -0.48 -15.50 9.60
C ALA A 598 0.01 -14.14 10.12
N GLY A 599 -0.88 -13.34 10.72
CA GLY A 599 -0.56 -12.04 11.33
C GLY A 599 -0.70 -12.03 12.87
N LEU A 600 -0.95 -13.18 13.49
CA LEU A 600 -1.37 -13.29 14.90
C LEU A 600 -0.46 -12.52 15.85
N LEU A 601 0.84 -12.81 15.77
CA LEU A 601 1.85 -12.30 16.69
C LEU A 601 2.52 -11.01 16.19
N ALA A 602 2.38 -10.71 14.90
CA ALA A 602 2.89 -9.46 14.32
C ALA A 602 2.21 -8.23 14.93
N LYS A 603 0.93 -8.36 15.34
CA LYS A 603 0.18 -7.31 16.05
C LYS A 603 0.74 -6.98 17.43
N LEU A 604 1.58 -7.85 17.98
CA LEU A 604 2.27 -7.65 19.26
C LEU A 604 3.68 -7.09 19.07
N ALA A 605 4.13 -6.79 17.84
CA ALA A 605 5.42 -6.17 17.63
C ALA A 605 5.43 -4.77 18.27
N PRO A 606 6.48 -4.42 19.05
CA PRO A 606 6.49 -3.17 19.81
C PRO A 606 6.73 -1.94 18.92
N ILE A 607 7.30 -2.16 17.74
CA ILE A 607 7.59 -1.15 16.71
C ILE A 607 7.28 -1.82 15.38
N ALA A 608 6.51 -1.15 14.51
CA ALA A 608 6.28 -1.59 13.14
C ALA A 608 7.61 -1.50 12.36
N ALA A 609 8.39 -2.58 12.38
CA ALA A 609 9.77 -2.56 11.92
C ALA A 609 9.87 -2.50 10.37
N PRO A 610 10.85 -1.78 9.80
CA PRO A 610 11.19 -1.87 8.37
C PRO A 610 11.73 -3.25 7.93
N VAL A 611 11.89 -4.19 8.87
CA VAL A 611 12.44 -5.53 8.61
C VAL A 611 11.37 -6.56 8.23
N ALA A 612 10.09 -6.19 8.31
CA ALA A 612 8.96 -7.04 7.93
C ALA A 612 8.58 -6.95 6.43
N GLY A 613 9.49 -6.46 5.57
CA GLY A 613 9.27 -6.31 4.13
C GLY A 613 8.79 -7.58 3.41
N ALA A 614 9.10 -8.76 3.96
CA ALA A 614 8.72 -10.05 3.39
C ALA A 614 7.49 -10.72 4.03
N ALA A 615 6.82 -10.12 5.02
CA ALA A 615 5.75 -10.77 5.80
C ALA A 615 4.39 -10.05 5.77
N ILE A 616 4.17 -9.07 4.90
CA ILE A 616 2.84 -8.45 4.71
C ILE A 616 2.14 -9.16 3.54
N LEU A 617 1.56 -10.33 3.82
CA LEU A 617 0.55 -10.96 2.95
C LEU A 617 -0.81 -11.08 3.65
N THR A 618 -1.06 -10.27 4.67
CA THR A 618 -2.38 -10.18 5.32
C THR A 618 -2.84 -8.73 5.29
N GLY A 619 -4.00 -8.48 4.66
CA GLY A 619 -4.61 -7.15 4.49
C GLY A 619 -4.76 -6.37 5.80
N LEU A 620 -3.76 -5.56 6.13
CA LEU A 620 -3.74 -4.64 7.26
C LEU A 620 -4.06 -3.19 6.85
N THR A 621 -4.78 -3.01 5.74
CA THR A 621 -5.16 -1.68 5.22
C THR A 621 -6.49 -1.15 5.75
N GLU A 622 -7.30 -1.93 6.45
CA GLU A 622 -8.69 -1.53 6.74
C GLU A 622 -8.92 -0.80 8.08
N LEU A 623 -7.89 -0.57 8.91
CA LEU A 623 -8.08 0.07 10.22
C LEU A 623 -7.09 1.20 10.49
N THR A 624 -7.09 2.23 9.64
CA THR A 624 -7.11 3.65 10.06
C THR A 624 -7.11 4.55 8.83
N LEU A 625 -8.08 5.46 8.74
CA LEU A 625 -8.05 6.57 7.80
C LEU A 625 -6.77 7.40 8.06
N GLY A 626 -5.88 7.46 7.06
CA GLY A 626 -4.80 8.44 6.97
C GLY A 626 -3.40 7.98 7.41
N ALA A 627 -2.80 7.02 6.70
CA ALA A 627 -1.34 6.83 6.64
C ALA A 627 -0.92 6.36 5.23
N GLU A 628 -1.11 7.23 4.24
CA GLU A 628 -0.94 6.94 2.81
C GLU A 628 0.53 6.93 2.32
N LYS A 629 1.50 6.38 3.08
CA LYS A 629 2.85 6.21 2.50
C LYS A 629 3.72 5.07 3.03
N THR A 630 3.34 4.37 4.10
CA THR A 630 3.99 3.12 4.51
C THR A 630 3.29 1.88 3.96
N SER A 631 1.99 1.98 3.66
CA SER A 631 1.17 0.87 3.17
C SER A 631 0.77 0.95 1.69
N SER A 632 0.84 2.14 1.09
CA SER A 632 0.44 2.43 -0.31
C SER A 632 1.62 2.48 -1.28
N GLY A 633 2.84 2.15 -0.85
CA GLY A 633 3.96 2.01 -1.78
C GLY A 633 3.65 0.90 -2.79
N ASP A 634 3.69 1.23 -4.07
CA ASP A 634 3.35 0.32 -5.17
C ASP A 634 4.37 -0.84 -5.26
N THR A 635 5.54 -0.66 -4.64
CA THR A 635 6.60 -1.66 -4.54
C THR A 635 7.02 -1.95 -3.11
N GLU A 636 7.58 -3.15 -2.88
CA GLU A 636 8.17 -3.54 -1.60
C GLU A 636 9.30 -2.59 -1.16
N ALA A 637 10.08 -2.07 -2.11
CA ALA A 637 11.15 -1.12 -1.86
C ALA A 637 10.64 0.20 -1.26
N GLU A 638 9.52 0.71 -1.77
CA GLU A 638 8.89 1.92 -1.25
C GLU A 638 8.32 1.72 0.15
N ARG A 639 7.70 0.57 0.41
CA ARG A 639 7.22 0.22 1.76
C ARG A 639 8.35 0.14 2.78
N ASN A 640 9.48 -0.48 2.42
CA ASN A 640 10.67 -0.59 3.27
C ASN A 640 11.34 0.77 3.53
N ASP A 641 11.41 1.64 2.52
CA ASP A 641 11.92 3.01 2.66
C ASP A 641 11.04 3.86 3.57
N GLY A 642 9.71 3.81 3.38
CA GLY A 642 8.74 4.51 4.22
C GLY A 642 8.82 4.08 5.69
N ALA A 643 8.88 2.78 5.95
CA ALA A 643 9.02 2.24 7.30
C ALA A 643 10.37 2.64 7.95
N SER A 644 11.45 2.66 7.16
CA SER A 644 12.77 3.06 7.65
C SER A 644 12.80 4.54 8.03
N LYS A 645 12.21 5.41 7.21
CA LYS A 645 12.09 6.85 7.51
C LYS A 645 11.23 7.12 8.74
N ALA A 646 10.13 6.40 8.92
CA ALA A 646 9.31 6.50 10.12
C ALA A 646 10.11 6.10 11.37
N PHE A 647 10.88 5.02 11.28
CA PHE A 647 11.75 4.56 12.36
C PHE A 647 12.90 5.54 12.66
N ASP A 648 13.53 6.11 11.63
CA ASP A 648 14.54 7.17 11.80
C ASP A 648 13.94 8.43 12.45
N GLY A 649 12.69 8.76 12.12
CA GLY A 649 11.92 9.81 12.80
C GLY A 649 11.74 9.53 14.29
N LEU A 650 11.42 8.28 14.66
CA LEU A 650 11.38 7.85 16.06
C LEU A 650 12.74 8.00 16.75
N LEU A 651 13.81 7.50 16.12
CA LEU A 651 15.16 7.59 16.68
C LEU A 651 15.55 9.05 16.95
N ASN A 652 15.27 9.94 16.00
CA ASN A 652 15.55 11.36 16.14
C ASN A 652 14.74 11.99 17.29
N THR A 653 13.47 11.63 17.45
CA THR A 653 12.61 12.16 18.52
C THR A 653 12.95 11.64 19.92
N LEU A 654 13.62 10.50 20.02
CA LEU A 654 14.05 9.97 21.31
C LEU A 654 15.45 10.45 21.70
N PHE A 655 16.40 10.47 20.76
CA PHE A 655 17.83 10.53 21.10
C PHE A 655 18.56 11.79 20.65
N SER A 656 18.01 12.59 19.72
CA SER A 656 18.68 13.79 19.22
C SER A 656 18.56 14.96 20.20
N VAL A 657 19.57 15.85 20.20
CA VAL A 657 19.50 17.13 20.91
C VAL A 657 18.44 18.01 20.25
N GLY A 658 17.45 18.50 21.01
CA GLY A 658 16.27 19.16 20.44
C GLY A 658 15.26 18.17 19.88
N ALA A 659 15.11 17.00 20.50
CA ALA A 659 14.40 15.83 19.97
C ALA A 659 12.96 16.09 19.47
N SER A 660 12.29 17.14 19.94
CA SER A 660 10.95 17.52 19.46
C SER A 660 10.94 18.62 18.39
N THR A 661 12.06 19.19 17.94
CA THR A 661 12.10 20.12 16.79
C THR A 661 11.87 19.36 15.49
N ILE A 662 11.34 20.02 14.44
CA ILE A 662 11.20 19.37 13.12
C ILE A 662 12.60 18.91 12.70
N PRO A 663 12.79 17.68 12.19
CA PRO A 663 14.07 17.29 11.63
C PRO A 663 14.27 18.10 10.35
N GLU A 664 14.71 19.35 10.50
CA GLU A 664 15.56 19.95 9.49
C GLU A 664 16.86 19.16 9.54
N ASP A 665 17.34 18.72 8.37
CA ASP A 665 18.67 18.13 8.30
C ASP A 665 19.62 19.20 8.89
N PRO A 666 20.35 18.91 9.99
CA PRO A 666 21.24 19.91 10.59
C PRO A 666 22.38 20.27 9.64
N PHE A 667 22.57 19.51 8.55
CA PHE A 667 23.47 19.83 7.45
C PHE A 667 22.75 20.36 6.20
N ALA A 668 21.42 20.56 6.26
CA ALA A 668 20.66 21.25 5.22
C ALA A 668 20.80 22.77 5.32
N ARG A 669 20.51 23.41 4.20
CA ARG A 669 20.73 24.84 3.95
C ARG A 669 19.98 25.68 5.00
N PRO A 670 20.62 26.67 5.65
CA PRO A 670 19.88 27.79 6.21
C PRO A 670 19.13 28.50 5.07
N PRO A 671 17.87 28.93 5.24
CA PRO A 671 17.27 29.86 4.30
C PRO A 671 18.16 31.11 4.24
N GLU A 672 18.56 31.51 3.02
CA GLU A 672 19.25 32.78 2.81
C GLU A 672 18.39 33.88 3.42
N THR A 673 18.97 34.62 4.36
CA THR A 673 18.33 35.78 4.95
C THR A 673 18.09 36.79 3.84
N GLU A 674 16.86 36.86 3.33
CA GLU A 674 16.47 37.95 2.46
C GLU A 674 16.72 39.27 3.21
N LEU A 675 17.52 40.13 2.58
CA LEU A 675 17.72 41.51 3.03
C LEU A 675 16.34 42.18 3.22
N PRO A 676 16.18 43.07 4.23
CA PRO A 676 14.88 43.62 4.58
C PRO A 676 14.23 44.29 3.36
N THR A 677 13.04 43.80 3.03
CA THR A 677 12.18 44.36 1.98
C THR A 677 11.83 45.79 2.36
N LEU A 678 12.27 46.76 1.55
CA LEU A 678 11.75 48.12 1.59
C LEU A 678 10.25 48.07 1.29
N GLU A 679 9.42 48.51 2.25
CA GLU A 679 7.98 48.70 2.06
C GLU A 679 7.73 49.70 0.92
N LEU A 680 6.98 49.27 -0.09
CA LEU A 680 6.34 50.13 -1.10
C LEU A 680 4.82 49.92 -1.03
N PRO A 681 4.01 50.96 -1.31
CA PRO A 681 2.65 51.09 -0.80
C PRO A 681 1.63 50.25 -1.56
N ALA A 682 0.55 49.88 -0.86
CA ALA A 682 -0.56 49.08 -1.38
C ALA A 682 -1.29 49.75 -2.57
N PRO A 683 -1.70 48.97 -3.59
CA PRO A 683 -2.57 49.44 -4.67
C PRO A 683 -4.06 49.49 -4.24
N PRO A 684 -4.88 50.36 -4.86
CA PRO A 684 -6.23 50.68 -4.38
C PRO A 684 -7.30 49.63 -4.77
N LYS A 685 -8.31 49.51 -3.89
CA LYS A 685 -9.52 48.69 -4.05
C LYS A 685 -10.38 49.15 -5.24
N SER A 686 -11.02 48.19 -5.91
CA SER A 686 -12.12 48.40 -6.88
C SER A 686 -13.36 47.59 -6.43
N PRO A 687 -14.58 48.02 -6.81
CA PRO A 687 -15.75 47.94 -5.94
C PRO A 687 -16.68 46.72 -6.14
N GLU A 688 -17.45 46.51 -5.08
CA GLU A 688 -18.57 45.61 -4.81
C GLU A 688 -19.67 45.64 -5.88
N ILE A 689 -20.13 44.47 -6.33
CA ILE A 689 -21.38 44.28 -7.08
C ILE A 689 -22.19 43.17 -6.38
N GLU A 690 -23.42 43.51 -6.02
CA GLU A 690 -24.38 42.78 -5.20
C GLU A 690 -24.93 41.49 -5.83
N GLU A 691 -25.26 40.51 -4.96
CA GLU A 691 -26.06 39.32 -5.25
C GLU A 691 -27.53 39.67 -5.59
N PRO A 692 -28.19 38.97 -6.54
CA PRO A 692 -29.64 39.02 -6.69
C PRO A 692 -30.35 37.91 -5.89
N LYS A 693 -31.35 38.32 -5.10
CA LYS A 693 -32.37 37.45 -4.46
C LYS A 693 -33.52 37.04 -5.42
N PRO A 694 -34.24 35.94 -5.15
CA PRO A 694 -35.25 35.36 -6.06
C PRO A 694 -36.66 35.97 -5.91
N GLY A 695 -37.45 35.91 -6.99
CA GLY A 695 -38.87 36.32 -7.07
C GLY A 695 -39.64 35.64 -8.22
N PRO A 696 -40.99 35.68 -8.25
CA PRO A 696 -41.82 34.46 -8.21
C PRO A 696 -42.49 34.02 -9.53
N SER A 697 -42.99 32.77 -9.48
CA SER A 697 -43.79 32.04 -10.48
C SER A 697 -45.12 32.70 -10.88
N SER A 698 -45.45 32.66 -12.18
CA SER A 698 -46.83 32.67 -12.68
C SER A 698 -46.94 32.09 -14.11
N GLY A 699 -47.80 31.07 -14.31
CA GLY A 699 -48.37 30.72 -15.62
C GLY A 699 -48.53 29.23 -15.95
N ARG A 700 -49.69 28.63 -15.63
CA ARG A 700 -50.28 27.42 -16.28
C ARG A 700 -51.30 27.88 -17.34
N PRO A 701 -51.94 27.02 -18.18
CA PRO A 701 -51.60 25.68 -18.70
C PRO A 701 -51.83 25.59 -20.25
N SER A 702 -51.37 24.52 -20.91
CA SER A 702 -51.92 24.14 -22.23
C SER A 702 -52.03 22.62 -22.33
N VAL A 703 -53.27 22.20 -22.52
CA VAL A 703 -53.77 20.84 -22.70
C VAL A 703 -53.44 20.40 -24.13
N ILE A 704 -52.88 19.20 -24.29
CA ILE A 704 -53.01 18.43 -25.54
C ILE A 704 -53.42 17.01 -25.14
N ASP A 705 -54.54 16.59 -25.71
CA ASP A 705 -55.26 15.34 -25.47
C ASP A 705 -54.35 14.10 -25.49
N GLY A 706 -54.33 13.38 -24.36
CA GLY A 706 -53.79 12.02 -24.30
C GLY A 706 -54.83 11.03 -24.81
N LEU A 707 -54.59 10.45 -25.99
CA LEU A 707 -55.18 9.17 -26.38
C LEU A 707 -54.76 8.12 -25.35
N VAL A 708 -55.74 7.43 -24.79
CA VAL A 708 -55.59 6.28 -23.90
C VAL A 708 -54.80 5.17 -24.62
N PRO A 709 -53.63 4.72 -24.12
CA PRO A 709 -53.05 3.46 -24.56
C PRO A 709 -53.74 2.31 -23.84
N LEU A 710 -54.20 1.33 -24.61
CA LEU A 710 -54.77 0.07 -24.11
C LEU A 710 -53.78 -0.67 -23.17
N PRO A 711 -54.28 -1.48 -22.22
CA PRO A 711 -53.43 -2.22 -21.29
C PRO A 711 -52.58 -3.27 -22.02
N LEU A 712 -51.27 -3.29 -21.74
CA LEU A 712 -50.33 -4.32 -22.16
C LEU A 712 -50.75 -5.72 -21.64
N PRO A 713 -50.52 -6.81 -22.40
CA PRO A 713 -50.90 -8.16 -21.98
C PRO A 713 -50.06 -8.63 -20.79
N LYS A 714 -50.73 -9.25 -19.80
CA LYS A 714 -50.08 -9.88 -18.64
C LYS A 714 -49.28 -11.11 -19.08
N SER A 715 -48.03 -11.21 -18.62
CA SER A 715 -47.16 -12.37 -18.80
C SER A 715 -47.80 -13.63 -18.20
N GLN A 716 -47.99 -14.68 -19.00
CA GLN A 716 -48.50 -15.97 -18.52
C GLN A 716 -47.39 -16.78 -17.81
N SER A 717 -47.73 -17.42 -16.70
CA SER A 717 -46.80 -18.14 -15.82
C SER A 717 -46.74 -19.65 -16.15
N LEU A 718 -45.56 -20.26 -16.06
CA LEU A 718 -45.28 -21.65 -16.48
C LEU A 718 -45.73 -22.76 -15.50
N ILE A 719 -46.24 -22.41 -14.32
CA ILE A 719 -46.80 -23.38 -13.35
C ILE A 719 -48.26 -22.99 -13.07
N PRO A 720 -49.26 -23.80 -13.45
CA PRO A 720 -50.66 -23.52 -13.13
C PRO A 720 -50.90 -23.76 -11.63
N LEU A 721 -51.18 -22.70 -10.85
CA LEU A 721 -51.48 -22.82 -9.42
C LEU A 721 -52.95 -23.16 -9.19
N ALA A 722 -53.88 -22.82 -10.08
CA ALA A 722 -55.31 -23.06 -9.89
C ALA A 722 -55.62 -24.54 -9.55
N GLN A 723 -54.85 -25.48 -10.09
CA GLN A 723 -54.99 -26.91 -9.81
C GLN A 723 -54.56 -27.35 -8.39
N HIS A 724 -53.84 -26.48 -7.68
CA HIS A 724 -53.32 -26.72 -6.32
C HIS A 724 -54.04 -25.89 -5.26
N ALA A 725 -55.09 -25.16 -5.64
CA ALA A 725 -55.92 -24.43 -4.70
C ALA A 725 -56.69 -25.40 -3.79
N ILE A 726 -56.86 -25.01 -2.54
CA ILE A 726 -57.59 -25.82 -1.57
C ILE A 726 -59.09 -25.76 -1.92
N PRO A 727 -59.74 -26.91 -2.22
CA PRO A 727 -61.16 -26.94 -2.47
C PRO A 727 -61.94 -26.38 -1.28
N ASN A 728 -62.89 -25.47 -1.52
CA ASN A 728 -63.64 -24.75 -0.49
C ASN A 728 -62.74 -24.02 0.54
N GLY A 729 -61.52 -23.62 0.15
CA GLY A 729 -60.53 -23.01 1.04
C GLY A 729 -61.02 -21.75 1.76
N GLU A 730 -61.96 -21.00 1.18
CA GLU A 730 -62.61 -19.84 1.80
C GLU A 730 -63.49 -20.20 3.01
N GLU A 731 -64.18 -21.34 2.96
CA GLU A 731 -64.91 -21.85 4.13
C GLU A 731 -63.96 -22.43 5.17
N LEU A 732 -62.83 -23.01 4.74
CA LEU A 732 -61.81 -23.59 5.61
C LEU A 732 -61.12 -22.52 6.49
N ILE A 733 -60.76 -21.38 5.91
CA ILE A 733 -60.09 -20.29 6.65
C ILE A 733 -61.06 -19.36 7.39
N LYS A 734 -62.37 -19.56 7.25
CA LYS A 734 -63.42 -18.70 7.85
C LYS A 734 -63.29 -18.56 9.36
N ASN A 735 -62.81 -19.61 10.03
CA ASN A 735 -62.59 -19.66 11.47
C ASN A 735 -61.09 -19.71 11.87
N ALA A 736 -60.18 -19.47 10.92
CA ALA A 736 -58.73 -19.52 11.14
C ALA A 736 -58.19 -18.18 11.67
N THR A 737 -57.17 -18.23 12.52
CA THR A 737 -56.55 -17.01 13.07
C THR A 737 -55.62 -16.39 12.03
N ARG A 738 -55.88 -15.13 11.66
CA ARG A 738 -55.16 -14.40 10.62
C ARG A 738 -54.14 -13.44 11.22
N ASP A 739 -52.91 -13.45 10.71
CA ASP A 739 -51.86 -12.49 11.13
C ASP A 739 -51.80 -11.22 10.28
N ALA A 740 -50.91 -10.31 10.67
CA ALA A 740 -50.71 -9.00 10.03
C ALA A 740 -50.22 -9.09 8.56
N LEU A 741 -49.61 -10.22 8.17
CA LEU A 741 -49.17 -10.46 6.80
C LEU A 741 -50.21 -11.23 5.98
N GLY A 742 -51.34 -11.59 6.58
CA GLY A 742 -52.44 -12.27 5.90
C GLY A 742 -52.31 -13.79 5.82
N VAL A 743 -51.51 -14.39 6.71
CA VAL A 743 -51.40 -15.85 6.86
C VAL A 743 -52.47 -16.35 7.84
N TYR A 744 -53.27 -17.30 7.39
CA TYR A 744 -54.32 -17.96 8.16
C TYR A 744 -53.77 -19.24 8.79
N ARG A 745 -53.90 -19.36 10.10
CA ARG A 745 -53.45 -20.52 10.87
C ARG A 745 -54.65 -21.22 11.48
N MET A 746 -54.71 -22.53 11.32
CA MET A 746 -55.67 -23.35 12.01
C MET A 746 -55.09 -24.72 12.33
N THR A 747 -55.69 -25.37 13.31
CA THR A 747 -55.46 -26.77 13.58
C THR A 747 -56.65 -27.52 12.99
N ASP A 748 -56.41 -28.49 12.12
CA ASP A 748 -57.50 -29.25 11.52
C ASP A 748 -58.10 -30.29 12.49
N ALA A 749 -59.14 -31.01 12.06
CA ALA A 749 -59.85 -31.99 12.88
C ALA A 749 -58.97 -33.18 13.35
N THR A 750 -57.75 -33.33 12.79
CA THR A 750 -56.78 -34.37 13.19
C THR A 750 -55.75 -33.87 14.20
N GLY A 751 -55.77 -32.58 14.56
CA GLY A 751 -54.80 -31.96 15.45
C GLY A 751 -53.54 -31.42 14.76
N ALA A 752 -53.50 -31.45 13.42
CA ALA A 752 -52.35 -30.97 12.65
C ALA A 752 -52.42 -29.45 12.45
N PHE A 753 -51.31 -28.76 12.75
CA PHE A 753 -51.17 -27.32 12.55
C PHE A 753 -50.90 -27.01 11.08
N ARG A 754 -51.76 -26.19 10.46
CA ARG A 754 -51.72 -25.85 9.04
C ARG A 754 -51.78 -24.35 8.82
N GLN A 755 -51.11 -23.91 7.76
CA GLN A 755 -50.90 -22.50 7.46
C GLN A 755 -51.29 -22.23 6.01
N PHE A 756 -52.08 -21.18 5.79
CA PHE A 756 -52.67 -20.86 4.49
C PHE A 756 -52.48 -19.39 4.14
N VAL A 757 -52.44 -19.11 2.84
CA VAL A 757 -52.38 -17.75 2.29
C VAL A 757 -53.37 -17.61 1.15
N ARG A 758 -53.89 -16.40 0.95
CA ARG A 758 -54.75 -16.08 -0.19
C ARG A 758 -53.89 -15.50 -1.30
N LEU A 759 -54.04 -15.99 -2.52
CA LEU A 759 -53.29 -15.55 -3.71
C LEU A 759 -54.18 -15.58 -4.94
N THR A 760 -54.09 -14.54 -5.77
CA THR A 760 -54.73 -14.52 -7.10
C THR A 760 -53.91 -15.36 -8.08
N ASP A 761 -54.52 -16.43 -8.58
CA ASP A 761 -53.88 -17.38 -9.48
C ASP A 761 -53.79 -16.85 -10.93
N GLU A 762 -53.23 -17.66 -11.83
CA GLU A 762 -53.07 -17.35 -13.26
C GLU A 762 -54.40 -17.15 -14.00
N THR A 763 -55.53 -17.61 -13.44
CA THR A 763 -56.87 -17.38 -14.00
C THR A 763 -57.44 -16.02 -13.62
N GLY A 764 -56.75 -15.29 -12.73
CA GLY A 764 -57.21 -14.02 -12.17
C GLY A 764 -58.20 -14.19 -11.02
N THR A 765 -58.32 -15.41 -10.48
CA THR A 765 -59.23 -15.71 -9.36
C THR A 765 -58.45 -15.77 -8.06
N SER A 766 -58.91 -15.08 -7.02
CA SER A 766 -58.32 -15.15 -5.68
C SER A 766 -58.73 -16.45 -4.99
N GLN A 767 -57.75 -17.29 -4.67
CA GLN A 767 -57.94 -18.62 -4.08
C GLN A 767 -57.00 -18.84 -2.88
N VAL A 768 -57.29 -19.86 -2.08
CA VAL A 768 -56.54 -20.16 -0.85
C VAL A 768 -55.59 -21.33 -1.09
N PHE A 769 -54.33 -21.15 -0.69
CA PHE A 769 -53.25 -22.10 -0.87
C PHE A 769 -52.59 -22.43 0.47
N GLU A 770 -52.17 -23.68 0.64
CA GLU A 770 -51.40 -24.08 1.80
C GLU A 770 -49.91 -23.78 1.63
N ILE A 771 -49.26 -23.34 2.71
CA ILE A 771 -47.83 -23.06 2.74
C ILE A 771 -47.10 -23.99 3.71
N SER A 772 -45.80 -24.18 3.47
CA SER A 772 -44.96 -25.07 4.28
C SER A 772 -45.01 -24.73 5.77
N GLY A 773 -45.19 -25.74 6.62
CA GLY A 773 -45.17 -25.61 8.08
C GLY A 773 -43.83 -25.16 8.69
N ARG A 774 -42.79 -24.95 7.87
CA ARG A 774 -41.51 -24.33 8.28
C ARG A 774 -41.55 -22.80 8.28
N TYR A 775 -42.61 -22.18 7.75
CA TYR A 775 -42.78 -20.73 7.69
C TYR A 775 -43.00 -20.14 9.10
N ARG A 776 -42.16 -19.19 9.51
CA ARG A 776 -42.27 -18.48 10.79
C ARG A 776 -42.99 -17.15 10.61
N SER A 777 -43.73 -16.74 11.65
CA SER A 777 -44.47 -15.48 11.63
C SER A 777 -43.53 -14.28 11.43
N GLY A 778 -43.71 -13.55 10.33
CA GLY A 778 -42.88 -12.38 9.98
C GLY A 778 -41.88 -12.64 8.85
N ASP A 779 -41.75 -13.89 8.37
CA ASP A 779 -40.87 -14.20 7.25
C ASP A 779 -41.36 -13.51 5.97
N THR A 780 -40.42 -12.97 5.19
CA THR A 780 -40.72 -12.15 3.99
C THR A 780 -41.12 -12.96 2.77
N PHE A 781 -41.10 -14.30 2.86
CA PHE A 781 -41.53 -15.23 1.83
C PHE A 781 -42.00 -16.55 2.46
N ALA A 782 -42.88 -17.26 1.76
CA ALA A 782 -43.37 -18.59 2.11
C ALA A 782 -43.33 -19.51 0.87
N LYS A 783 -43.41 -20.83 1.05
CA LYS A 783 -43.47 -21.77 -0.07
C LYS A 783 -44.84 -22.45 -0.09
N ILE A 784 -45.62 -22.27 -1.16
CA ILE A 784 -46.85 -23.03 -1.41
C ILE A 784 -46.48 -24.50 -1.59
N ILE A 785 -47.24 -25.40 -1.00
CA ILE A 785 -47.03 -26.85 -1.08
C ILE A 785 -48.16 -27.53 -1.87
N ASN A 786 -47.86 -28.67 -2.47
CA ASN A 786 -48.88 -29.55 -3.04
C ASN A 786 -49.55 -30.40 -1.92
N HIS A 787 -50.55 -31.20 -2.29
CA HIS A 787 -51.28 -32.09 -1.36
C HIS A 787 -50.41 -33.18 -0.70
N GLU A 788 -49.19 -33.42 -1.21
CA GLU A 788 -48.19 -34.35 -0.66
C GLU A 788 -47.15 -33.66 0.22
N GLY A 789 -47.23 -32.33 0.39
CA GLY A 789 -46.32 -31.53 1.21
C GLY A 789 -45.05 -31.05 0.51
N ALA A 790 -44.88 -31.34 -0.79
CA ALA A 790 -43.76 -30.87 -1.59
C ALA A 790 -43.95 -29.41 -2.01
N GLY A 791 -42.92 -28.58 -1.81
CA GLY A 791 -42.99 -27.16 -2.11
C GLY A 791 -42.97 -26.86 -3.60
N LEU A 792 -44.02 -26.20 -4.09
CA LEU A 792 -44.29 -25.85 -5.48
C LEU A 792 -43.71 -24.49 -5.87
N VAL A 793 -44.15 -23.41 -5.22
CA VAL A 793 -43.84 -22.03 -5.63
C VAL A 793 -43.58 -21.17 -4.40
N VAL A 794 -42.58 -20.29 -4.48
CA VAL A 794 -42.32 -19.29 -3.43
C VAL A 794 -43.24 -18.09 -3.64
N VAL A 795 -43.82 -17.60 -2.55
CA VAL A 795 -44.77 -16.49 -2.51
C VAL A 795 -44.29 -15.45 -1.51
N THR A 796 -44.61 -14.18 -1.77
CA THR A 796 -44.28 -13.06 -0.89
C THR A 796 -45.55 -12.28 -0.50
N PRO A 797 -45.56 -11.57 0.65
CA PRO A 797 -46.68 -10.74 1.04
C PRO A 797 -46.88 -9.60 0.02
N GLY A 798 -48.07 -9.51 -0.56
CA GLY A 798 -48.45 -8.46 -1.51
C GLY A 798 -49.22 -7.31 -0.85
N ARG A 799 -49.61 -6.32 -1.66
CA ARG A 799 -50.43 -5.19 -1.18
C ARG A 799 -51.82 -5.68 -0.78
N GLY A 800 -52.38 -5.12 0.29
CA GLY A 800 -53.75 -5.43 0.70
C GLY A 800 -53.91 -6.79 1.37
N SER A 801 -52.82 -7.39 1.87
CA SER A 801 -52.88 -8.58 2.72
C SER A 801 -53.24 -9.86 1.92
N GLU A 802 -53.04 -9.81 0.59
CA GLU A 802 -53.07 -10.91 -0.36
C GLU A 802 -51.63 -11.23 -0.79
N TRP A 803 -51.28 -12.50 -0.83
CA TRP A 803 -49.95 -12.98 -1.20
C TRP A 803 -49.83 -13.08 -2.71
N ALA A 804 -48.65 -12.79 -3.24
CA ALA A 804 -48.36 -12.88 -4.66
C ALA A 804 -47.25 -13.90 -4.90
N ARG A 805 -47.18 -14.46 -6.10
CA ARG A 805 -46.01 -15.26 -6.50
C ARG A 805 -44.78 -14.39 -6.36
N ALA A 806 -43.72 -14.93 -5.77
CA ALA A 806 -42.43 -14.26 -5.78
C ALA A 806 -42.04 -14.04 -7.26
N PRO A 807 -41.57 -12.83 -7.65
CA PRO A 807 -41.10 -12.58 -9.01
C PRO A 807 -40.08 -13.67 -9.37
N GLY A 808 -40.34 -14.38 -10.47
CA GLY A 808 -39.53 -15.53 -10.86
C GLY A 808 -38.12 -15.09 -11.22
N ASP A 809 -37.22 -15.22 -10.24
CA ASP A 809 -35.80 -15.57 -10.35
C ASP A 809 -35.40 -16.13 -8.99
N GLY A 810 -34.81 -17.33 -8.98
CA GLY A 810 -34.39 -18.01 -7.77
C GLY A 810 -33.23 -17.27 -7.11
N GLY A 811 -33.54 -16.48 -6.09
CA GLY A 811 -32.59 -15.87 -5.15
C GLY A 811 -33.28 -14.85 -4.25
N VAL A 812 -33.54 -15.19 -2.99
CA VAL A 812 -34.10 -14.23 -2.01
C VAL A 812 -33.04 -13.18 -1.67
N ARG A 813 -33.30 -11.95 -2.12
CA ARG A 813 -32.56 -10.70 -1.85
C ARG A 813 -32.76 -10.23 -0.40
N LEU A 814 -31.69 -10.11 0.39
CA LEU A 814 -31.66 -9.37 1.66
C LEU A 814 -30.30 -8.67 1.86
N TRP A 815 -30.10 -7.47 1.27
CA TRP A 815 -29.41 -6.28 1.83
C TRP A 815 -29.11 -5.18 0.79
N PRO A 816 -28.96 -3.90 1.21
CA PRO A 816 -29.23 -2.74 0.39
C PRO A 816 -27.95 -2.10 -0.15
N TRP A 817 -27.43 -2.63 -1.25
CA TRP A 817 -26.67 -1.86 -2.23
C TRP A 817 -27.16 -2.34 -3.60
N GLN A 818 -27.76 -1.44 -4.39
CA GLN A 818 -28.15 -1.76 -5.75
C GLN A 818 -26.89 -1.99 -6.59
N ARG A 819 -26.55 -3.25 -6.87
CA ARG A 819 -25.91 -3.60 -8.14
C ARG A 819 -27.01 -3.94 -9.13
N SER A 820 -26.96 -3.41 -10.35
CA SER A 820 -27.84 -3.86 -11.41
C SER A 820 -27.47 -5.30 -11.76
N ALA A 821 -28.44 -6.08 -12.24
CA ALA A 821 -28.27 -7.52 -12.43
C ALA A 821 -27.10 -7.86 -13.35
N SER A 822 -26.33 -8.87 -12.97
CA SER A 822 -25.43 -9.57 -13.87
C SER A 822 -26.28 -10.49 -14.76
N LEU A 823 -26.10 -10.39 -16.07
CA LEU A 823 -26.69 -11.32 -17.04
C LEU A 823 -26.26 -12.75 -16.72
N THR A 824 -27.21 -13.69 -16.74
CA THR A 824 -26.95 -15.14 -16.65
C THR A 824 -26.08 -15.57 -17.83
N PRO A 825 -25.01 -16.36 -17.62
CA PRO A 825 -24.23 -16.91 -18.72
C PRO A 825 -25.05 -17.97 -19.44
N SER A 826 -25.74 -17.57 -20.51
CA SER A 826 -26.29 -18.48 -21.51
C SER A 826 -25.51 -18.34 -22.81
N GLU A 827 -24.90 -19.44 -23.25
CA GLU A 827 -24.65 -19.78 -24.66
C GLU A 827 -23.72 -18.88 -25.51
N ARG A 828 -22.80 -18.10 -24.91
CA ARG A 828 -21.73 -17.48 -25.70
C ARG A 828 -20.55 -18.45 -25.85
N LEU A 829 -20.49 -19.14 -26.99
CA LEU A 829 -19.38 -20.03 -27.38
C LEU A 829 -18.04 -19.29 -27.61
N ARG A 830 -18.01 -17.96 -27.40
CA ARG A 830 -16.83 -17.09 -27.57
C ARG A 830 -16.87 -16.02 -26.48
N PRO A 831 -15.76 -15.77 -25.76
CA PRO A 831 -15.71 -14.74 -24.73
C PRO A 831 -15.94 -13.36 -25.36
N GLU A 832 -16.73 -12.52 -24.69
CA GLU A 832 -17.04 -11.15 -25.06
C GLU A 832 -16.52 -10.18 -23.98
N PHE A 833 -16.05 -9.01 -24.38
CA PHE A 833 -15.66 -7.93 -23.47
C PHE A 833 -16.82 -7.44 -22.61
N SER A 834 -18.07 -7.52 -23.08
CA SER A 834 -19.23 -7.18 -22.26
C SER A 834 -19.40 -8.08 -21.03
N ASP A 835 -18.89 -9.32 -21.08
CA ASP A 835 -18.90 -10.25 -19.94
C ASP A 835 -18.02 -9.75 -18.79
N LEU A 836 -16.96 -8.98 -19.07
CA LEU A 836 -16.08 -8.39 -18.06
C LEU A 836 -16.77 -7.30 -17.22
N PHE A 837 -17.92 -6.79 -17.67
CA PHE A 837 -18.73 -5.79 -16.95
C PHE A 837 -19.96 -6.41 -16.28
N ALA A 838 -20.08 -7.74 -16.26
CA ALA A 838 -21.23 -8.45 -15.69
C ALA A 838 -21.46 -8.11 -14.21
N GLU A 839 -20.39 -7.90 -13.44
CA GLU A 839 -20.48 -7.56 -12.01
C GLU A 839 -20.77 -6.08 -11.73
N VAL A 840 -20.71 -5.22 -12.75
CA VAL A 840 -21.04 -3.80 -12.63
C VAL A 840 -22.56 -3.67 -12.59
N ASP A 841 -23.22 -3.86 -13.75
CA ASP A 841 -24.65 -3.56 -13.92
C ASP A 841 -25.15 -3.88 -15.35
N GLU A 842 -26.44 -4.25 -15.56
CA GLU A 842 -26.99 -4.58 -16.91
C GLU A 842 -26.81 -3.47 -17.97
N ARG A 843 -26.89 -2.20 -17.56
CA ARG A 843 -26.70 -1.06 -18.45
C ARG A 843 -25.23 -0.94 -18.86
N ALA A 844 -24.30 -1.42 -18.03
CA ALA A 844 -22.86 -1.45 -18.30
C ALA A 844 -22.55 -2.57 -19.29
N ILE A 845 -23.21 -3.73 -19.16
CA ILE A 845 -23.08 -4.82 -20.13
C ILE A 845 -23.58 -4.38 -21.52
N LYS A 846 -24.73 -3.70 -21.58
CA LYS A 846 -25.26 -3.13 -22.83
C LYS A 846 -24.35 -2.04 -23.43
N GLN A 847 -23.77 -1.19 -22.59
CA GLN A 847 -22.81 -0.18 -23.00
C GLN A 847 -21.49 -0.81 -23.48
N ALA A 848 -21.04 -1.88 -22.83
CA ALA A 848 -19.82 -2.61 -23.17
C ALA A 848 -19.95 -3.46 -24.45
N ALA A 849 -21.16 -3.71 -24.96
CA ALA A 849 -21.38 -4.38 -26.24
C ALA A 849 -20.68 -3.66 -27.42
N VAL A 850 -20.43 -2.35 -27.30
CA VAL A 850 -19.64 -1.60 -28.29
C VAL A 850 -18.20 -2.14 -28.40
N PHE A 851 -17.61 -2.62 -27.31
CA PHE A 851 -16.30 -3.28 -27.35
C PHE A 851 -16.37 -4.59 -28.13
N ASP A 852 -17.44 -5.35 -27.93
CA ASP A 852 -17.65 -6.62 -28.65
C ASP A 852 -17.80 -6.39 -30.14
N ASP A 853 -18.47 -5.32 -30.57
CA ASP A 853 -18.68 -5.03 -31.99
C ASP A 853 -17.39 -4.63 -32.72
N LEU A 854 -16.42 -4.05 -32.00
CA LEU A 854 -15.24 -3.42 -32.58
C LEU A 854 -13.93 -4.16 -32.33
N LEU A 855 -13.80 -4.89 -31.21
CA LEU A 855 -12.56 -5.53 -30.78
C LEU A 855 -12.64 -7.07 -30.85
N ASN A 856 -11.51 -7.70 -31.15
CA ASN A 856 -11.28 -9.12 -30.98
C ASN A 856 -10.87 -9.38 -29.53
N VAL A 857 -11.48 -10.38 -28.89
CA VAL A 857 -11.05 -10.85 -27.57
C VAL A 857 -9.86 -11.79 -27.75
N ASP A 858 -8.73 -11.45 -27.12
CA ASP A 858 -7.59 -12.34 -26.98
C ASP A 858 -7.52 -12.88 -25.55
N GLU A 859 -7.86 -14.16 -25.37
CA GLU A 859 -7.89 -14.83 -24.07
C GLU A 859 -6.52 -14.89 -23.36
N ALA A 860 -5.42 -14.73 -24.10
CA ALA A 860 -4.07 -14.68 -23.53
C ALA A 860 -3.70 -13.29 -22.97
N THR A 861 -4.45 -12.25 -23.34
CA THR A 861 -4.17 -10.87 -22.94
C THR A 861 -4.90 -10.52 -21.64
N PRO A 862 -4.20 -10.10 -20.57
CA PRO A 862 -4.83 -9.73 -19.31
C PRO A 862 -5.47 -8.34 -19.40
N TYR A 863 -6.75 -8.29 -19.73
CA TYR A 863 -7.53 -7.06 -19.73
C TYR A 863 -7.93 -6.62 -18.32
N THR A 864 -7.80 -5.33 -18.03
CA THR A 864 -8.31 -4.71 -16.80
C THR A 864 -9.51 -3.83 -17.13
N VAL A 865 -10.58 -3.94 -16.34
CA VAL A 865 -11.78 -3.12 -16.51
C VAL A 865 -11.90 -2.06 -15.43
N SER A 866 -12.39 -0.87 -15.80
CA SER A 866 -12.72 0.19 -14.83
C SER A 866 -13.90 1.03 -15.29
N THR A 867 -14.53 1.73 -14.35
CA THR A 867 -15.65 2.64 -14.61
C THR A 867 -15.36 4.00 -14.00
N ILE A 868 -15.49 5.07 -14.80
CA ILE A 868 -15.26 6.46 -14.34
C ILE A 868 -16.57 7.22 -14.44
N GLY A 869 -17.06 7.74 -13.31
CA GLY A 869 -18.25 8.60 -13.29
C GLY A 869 -17.91 10.05 -13.64
N TYR A 870 -18.78 10.72 -14.38
CA TYR A 870 -18.67 12.16 -14.69
C TYR A 870 -20.05 12.81 -14.69
N GLU A 871 -20.10 14.12 -14.47
CA GLU A 871 -21.35 14.89 -14.51
C GLU A 871 -21.43 15.65 -15.84
N GLU A 872 -22.52 15.48 -16.56
CA GLU A 872 -22.79 16.20 -17.80
C GLU A 872 -24.23 16.72 -17.77
N ASN A 873 -24.40 18.04 -17.90
CA ASN A 873 -25.71 18.71 -17.86
C ASN A 873 -26.55 18.39 -16.60
N GLY A 874 -25.90 18.17 -15.44
CA GLY A 874 -26.58 17.86 -14.17
C GLY A 874 -27.02 16.40 -14.02
N ALA A 875 -26.66 15.53 -14.96
CA ALA A 875 -26.85 14.08 -14.87
C ALA A 875 -25.52 13.37 -14.63
N LEU A 876 -25.49 12.47 -13.65
CA LEU A 876 -24.37 11.55 -13.43
C LEU A 876 -24.35 10.51 -14.54
N LYS A 877 -23.28 10.52 -15.32
CA LYS A 877 -22.96 9.55 -16.39
C LYS A 877 -21.70 8.76 -16.05
N ARG A 878 -21.41 7.73 -16.83
CA ARG A 878 -20.17 6.96 -16.70
C ARG A 878 -19.49 6.62 -18.02
N THR A 879 -18.19 6.44 -17.96
CA THR A 879 -17.36 5.86 -19.03
C THR A 879 -16.88 4.49 -18.60
N LEU A 880 -17.04 3.49 -19.46
CA LEU A 880 -16.46 2.17 -19.27
C LEU A 880 -15.10 2.12 -19.95
N ASN A 881 -14.10 1.54 -19.29
CA ASN A 881 -12.76 1.40 -19.85
C ASN A 881 -12.28 -0.04 -19.81
N ILE A 882 -11.62 -0.46 -20.88
CA ILE A 882 -10.85 -1.70 -20.98
C ILE A 882 -9.40 -1.31 -21.26
N SER A 883 -8.48 -1.74 -20.41
CA SER A 883 -7.05 -1.49 -20.62
C SER A 883 -6.24 -2.78 -20.71
N TRP A 884 -5.23 -2.76 -21.58
CA TRP A 884 -4.28 -3.86 -21.74
C TRP A 884 -2.92 -3.32 -22.15
N THR A 885 -1.91 -4.16 -22.01
CA THR A 885 -0.53 -3.79 -22.27
C THR A 885 -0.07 -4.49 -23.56
N ALA A 886 0.42 -3.73 -24.52
CA ALA A 886 0.99 -4.30 -25.74
C ALA A 886 2.20 -5.19 -25.39
N PRO A 887 2.44 -6.28 -26.14
CA PRO A 887 3.62 -7.12 -25.97
C PRO A 887 4.91 -6.29 -25.94
N LYS A 888 5.84 -6.64 -25.04
CA LYS A 888 7.10 -5.91 -24.88
C LYS A 888 8.03 -6.17 -26.08
N GLU A 889 8.00 -5.27 -27.05
CA GLU A 889 8.99 -5.23 -28.13
C GLU A 889 10.26 -4.50 -27.70
N LYS A 890 11.41 -4.87 -28.27
CA LYS A 890 12.66 -4.17 -28.04
C LYS A 890 12.63 -2.82 -28.76
N PHE A 891 12.57 -1.71 -28.03
CA PHE A 891 12.61 -0.38 -28.64
C PHE A 891 13.99 -0.07 -29.25
N GLU A 892 14.00 0.27 -30.53
CA GLU A 892 15.18 0.79 -31.23
C GLU A 892 14.78 2.04 -32.03
N VAL A 893 15.54 3.12 -31.86
CA VAL A 893 15.37 4.34 -32.66
C VAL A 893 15.81 4.05 -34.09
N LEU A 894 14.89 4.17 -35.05
CA LEU A 894 15.18 3.92 -36.45
C LEU A 894 16.16 4.96 -37.01
N GLU A 895 16.95 4.59 -38.02
CA GLU A 895 17.87 5.54 -38.67
C GLU A 895 17.18 6.80 -39.20
N SER A 896 15.91 6.70 -39.61
CA SER A 896 15.09 7.83 -40.04
C SER A 896 14.63 8.73 -38.88
N GLU A 897 14.63 8.23 -37.66
CA GLU A 897 14.18 8.91 -36.44
C GLU A 897 15.34 9.56 -35.68
N LYS A 898 16.58 9.14 -35.94
CA LYS A 898 17.78 9.73 -35.34
C LYS A 898 17.92 11.23 -35.64
N ALA A 899 18.40 11.96 -34.65
CA ALA A 899 18.62 13.40 -34.74
C ALA A 899 19.74 13.73 -35.73
N ARG A 900 19.50 14.71 -36.60
CA ARG A 900 20.45 15.14 -37.64
C ARG A 900 20.53 16.67 -37.69
N PRO A 901 21.57 17.24 -38.32
CA PRO A 901 21.66 18.68 -38.52
C PRO A 901 20.46 19.19 -39.34
N ILE A 902 19.84 20.28 -38.88
CA ILE A 902 18.78 20.98 -39.61
C ILE A 902 19.26 22.37 -40.03
N PRO A 903 18.73 22.92 -41.15
CA PRO A 903 18.99 24.31 -41.51
C PRO A 903 18.53 25.25 -40.38
N ASP A 904 19.32 26.29 -40.09
CA ASP A 904 18.99 27.38 -39.16
C ASP A 904 18.89 27.03 -37.65
N SER A 905 19.42 25.89 -37.19
CA SER A 905 19.68 25.62 -35.75
C SER A 905 21.08 25.06 -35.51
N THR A 906 21.64 25.35 -34.33
CA THR A 906 22.91 24.76 -33.86
C THR A 906 22.72 23.42 -33.15
N SER A 907 21.46 23.01 -32.93
CA SER A 907 21.10 21.74 -32.30
C SER A 907 20.70 20.69 -33.35
N LEU A 908 20.90 19.41 -33.01
CA LEU A 908 20.45 18.29 -33.84
C LEU A 908 19.01 17.94 -33.47
N TYR A 909 18.16 17.67 -34.46
CA TYR A 909 16.78 17.24 -34.23
C TYR A 909 16.41 16.11 -35.17
N SER A 910 15.52 15.23 -34.72
CA SER A 910 14.86 14.27 -35.60
C SER A 910 14.00 15.00 -36.63
N ARG A 911 14.05 14.54 -37.89
CA ARG A 911 13.19 15.10 -38.94
C ARG A 911 11.70 14.94 -38.59
N ASN A 912 11.34 13.84 -37.93
CA ASN A 912 9.96 13.55 -37.56
C ASN A 912 9.44 14.53 -36.49
N PHE A 913 10.27 14.83 -35.49
CA PHE A 913 9.95 15.86 -34.48
C PHE A 913 9.69 17.23 -35.11
N ILE A 914 10.49 17.65 -36.08
CA ILE A 914 10.27 18.94 -36.77
C ILE A 914 8.95 18.97 -37.53
N LEU A 915 8.57 17.86 -38.16
CA LEU A 915 7.29 17.76 -38.85
C LEU A 915 6.10 17.79 -37.88
N ASP A 916 6.28 17.22 -36.69
CA ASP A 916 5.21 17.01 -35.72
C ASP A 916 5.08 18.14 -34.67
N ILE A 917 6.09 18.97 -34.48
CA ILE A 917 6.07 20.10 -33.51
C ILE A 917 4.94 21.10 -33.78
N ASN A 918 4.39 21.12 -35.00
CA ASN A 918 3.22 21.92 -35.36
C ASN A 918 1.91 21.13 -35.41
N ARG A 919 1.96 19.79 -35.37
CA ARG A 919 0.81 18.90 -35.56
C ARG A 919 0.32 18.26 -34.25
N ALA A 920 1.14 18.29 -33.22
CA ALA A 920 0.89 17.67 -31.92
C ALA A 920 1.06 18.69 -30.77
N ASP A 921 0.53 18.32 -29.61
CA ASP A 921 0.64 19.13 -28.39
C ASP A 921 1.91 18.76 -27.62
N TYR A 922 2.71 19.76 -27.27
CA TYR A 922 3.92 19.56 -26.47
C TYR A 922 3.88 20.45 -25.24
N THR A 923 4.09 19.82 -24.08
CA THR A 923 4.24 20.51 -22.80
C THR A 923 5.53 20.06 -22.15
N VAL A 924 6.42 21.01 -21.84
CA VAL A 924 7.63 20.73 -21.08
C VAL A 924 7.44 21.24 -19.66
N THR A 925 7.47 20.35 -18.68
CA THR A 925 7.55 20.73 -17.26
C THR A 925 8.99 20.71 -16.84
N ARG A 926 9.54 21.87 -16.48
CA ARG A 926 10.90 21.98 -15.94
C ARG A 926 10.84 22.10 -14.43
N TYR A 927 11.43 21.14 -13.73
CA TYR A 927 11.59 21.22 -12.28
C TYR A 927 12.63 22.27 -11.90
N THR A 928 12.34 23.04 -10.85
CA THR A 928 13.25 24.00 -10.25
C THR A 928 13.24 23.86 -8.73
N GLU A 929 14.23 24.45 -8.06
CA GLU A 929 14.30 24.45 -6.59
C GLU A 929 13.07 25.11 -5.93
N ASN A 930 12.29 25.94 -6.66
CA ASN A 930 11.15 26.70 -6.16
C ASN A 930 9.79 26.20 -6.72
N GLY A 931 9.75 25.00 -7.32
CA GLY A 931 8.54 24.43 -7.94
C GLY A 931 8.71 24.12 -9.43
N GLU A 932 7.59 23.98 -10.15
CA GLU A 932 7.54 23.54 -11.55
C GLU A 932 7.26 24.70 -12.51
N LEU A 933 7.96 24.73 -13.66
CA LEU A 933 7.71 25.68 -14.74
C LEU A 933 7.18 24.94 -15.96
N HIS A 934 5.96 25.26 -16.38
CA HIS A 934 5.35 24.64 -17.56
C HIS A 934 5.55 25.51 -18.80
N PHE A 935 6.07 24.90 -19.87
CA PHE A 935 6.25 25.50 -21.18
C PHE A 935 5.37 24.76 -22.18
N LYS A 936 4.30 25.39 -22.63
CA LYS A 936 3.52 24.89 -23.76
C LYS A 936 4.18 25.37 -25.06
N LEU A 937 4.43 24.47 -26.02
CA LEU A 937 5.05 24.82 -27.30
C LEU A 937 3.99 25.27 -28.31
N ASP A 938 3.37 26.41 -28.07
CA ASP A 938 2.22 26.94 -28.82
C ASP A 938 2.48 28.26 -29.55
N ALA A 939 3.74 28.69 -29.66
CA ALA A 939 4.08 29.93 -30.35
C ALA A 939 3.51 29.98 -31.79
N GLY A 940 2.90 31.11 -32.13
CA GLY A 940 2.39 31.41 -33.47
C GLY A 940 3.45 31.98 -34.42
N GLY A 941 3.03 32.28 -35.65
CA GLY A 941 3.88 32.83 -36.71
C GLY A 941 3.08 33.06 -38.00
N ASP A 942 3.65 33.83 -38.92
CA ASP A 942 2.99 34.27 -40.17
C ASP A 942 3.07 33.20 -41.29
N SER A 943 3.83 32.13 -41.08
CA SER A 943 3.98 30.97 -41.98
C SER A 943 4.23 29.67 -41.20
N THR A 944 4.01 28.51 -41.81
CA THR A 944 4.29 27.20 -41.20
C THR A 944 5.74 27.08 -40.71
N GLU A 945 6.70 27.56 -41.50
CA GLU A 945 8.13 27.52 -41.16
C GLU A 945 8.44 28.43 -39.96
N SER A 946 7.84 29.63 -39.90
CA SER A 946 8.04 30.54 -38.77
C SER A 946 7.38 30.04 -37.48
N ILE A 947 6.22 29.36 -37.57
CA ILE A 947 5.59 28.67 -36.43
C ILE A 947 6.50 27.56 -35.89
N GLN A 948 7.03 26.70 -36.76
CA GLN A 948 7.96 25.64 -36.36
C GLN A 948 9.21 26.20 -35.69
N GLN A 949 9.82 27.25 -36.25
CA GLN A 949 10.99 27.90 -35.66
C GLN A 949 10.69 28.54 -34.30
N ASN A 950 9.54 29.19 -34.14
CA ASN A 950 9.18 29.83 -32.87
C ASN A 950 8.90 28.81 -31.76
N ARG A 951 8.26 27.68 -32.09
CA ARG A 951 8.03 26.57 -31.15
C ARG A 951 9.32 25.84 -30.79
N LEU A 952 10.25 25.68 -31.75
CA LEU A 952 11.61 25.19 -31.45
C LEU A 952 12.35 26.11 -30.48
N LYS A 953 12.25 27.44 -30.64
CA LYS A 953 12.85 28.39 -29.69
C LYS A 953 12.23 28.26 -28.29
N GLN A 954 10.91 28.01 -28.17
CA GLN A 954 10.29 27.70 -26.89
C GLN A 954 10.85 26.41 -26.28
N PHE A 955 11.07 25.37 -27.09
CA PHE A 955 11.66 24.10 -26.66
C PHE A 955 13.11 24.27 -26.18
N GLU A 956 13.92 25.02 -26.93
CA GLU A 956 15.30 25.35 -26.59
C GLU A 956 15.41 26.16 -25.30
N LYS A 957 14.45 27.06 -25.06
CA LYS A 957 14.34 27.83 -23.81
C LYS A 957 13.92 26.97 -22.62
N ALA A 958 13.06 25.98 -22.85
CA ALA A 958 12.57 25.08 -21.82
C ALA A 958 13.68 24.12 -21.36
N ILE A 959 14.39 23.50 -22.30
CA ILE A 959 15.43 22.50 -22.05
C ILE A 959 16.76 23.00 -22.60
N PRO A 960 17.68 23.57 -21.80
CA PRO A 960 18.89 24.20 -22.31
C PRO A 960 19.92 23.25 -22.97
N ASP A 961 19.97 21.97 -22.57
CA ASP A 961 20.95 20.99 -23.06
C ASP A 961 20.60 20.50 -24.49
N ALA A 962 21.49 20.77 -25.44
CA ALA A 962 21.29 20.44 -26.85
C ALA A 962 21.33 18.92 -27.13
N SER A 963 22.15 18.15 -26.42
CA SER A 963 22.25 16.70 -26.59
C SER A 963 21.01 16.00 -26.01
N LEU A 964 20.47 16.50 -24.89
CA LEU A 964 19.22 16.02 -24.33
C LEU A 964 18.04 16.33 -25.25
N ARG A 965 17.95 17.56 -25.78
CA ARG A 965 16.94 17.93 -26.78
C ARG A 965 17.00 17.03 -28.01
N ALA A 966 18.20 16.70 -28.49
CA ALA A 966 18.38 15.79 -29.60
C ALA A 966 17.79 14.41 -29.28
N ARG A 967 18.07 13.82 -28.11
CA ARG A 967 17.45 12.52 -27.72
C ARG A 967 15.95 12.59 -27.51
N ILE A 968 15.44 13.65 -26.89
CA ILE A 968 13.98 13.85 -26.76
C ILE A 968 13.33 13.89 -28.15
N SER A 969 13.95 14.58 -29.11
CA SER A 969 13.40 14.68 -30.46
C SER A 969 13.34 13.35 -31.22
N GLU A 970 14.12 12.34 -30.83
CA GLU A 970 14.11 11.01 -31.46
C GLU A 970 12.95 10.13 -31.00
N ILE A 971 12.22 10.55 -29.96
CA ILE A 971 11.12 9.79 -29.37
C ILE A 971 9.85 10.62 -29.14
N ALA A 972 9.95 11.94 -29.06
CA ALA A 972 8.80 12.82 -28.89
C ALA A 972 8.15 13.14 -30.24
N HIS A 973 7.83 12.15 -31.06
CA HIS A 973 7.17 12.33 -32.35
C HIS A 973 6.27 11.12 -32.67
N GLN A 974 5.49 11.20 -33.75
CA GLN A 974 4.42 10.23 -34.05
C GLN A 974 4.89 8.76 -34.16
N GLY A 975 6.19 8.52 -34.37
CA GLY A 975 6.77 7.18 -34.48
C GLY A 975 6.70 6.40 -33.16
N SER A 976 6.70 7.10 -32.02
CA SER A 976 6.53 6.47 -30.70
C SER A 976 5.17 5.83 -30.48
N SER A 977 4.18 6.21 -31.29
CA SER A 977 2.85 5.61 -31.32
C SER A 977 2.76 4.37 -32.22
N GLY A 978 3.84 4.00 -32.92
CA GLY A 978 3.89 2.86 -33.84
C GLY A 978 3.46 1.53 -33.22
N PRO A 979 4.02 1.11 -32.07
CA PRO A 979 3.61 -0.14 -31.42
C PRO A 979 2.13 -0.15 -31.00
N ALA A 980 1.60 0.99 -30.55
CA ALA A 980 0.17 1.12 -30.27
C ALA A 980 -0.67 0.94 -31.54
N ASN A 981 -0.25 1.50 -32.68
CA ASN A 981 -0.94 1.33 -33.95
C ASN A 981 -0.97 -0.15 -34.39
N THR A 982 0.16 -0.86 -34.28
CA THR A 982 0.26 -2.29 -34.61
C THR A 982 -0.66 -3.11 -33.74
N GLU A 983 -0.63 -2.87 -32.43
CA GLU A 983 -1.48 -3.57 -31.46
C GLU A 983 -2.96 -3.30 -31.70
N LEU A 984 -3.35 -2.04 -31.95
CA LEU A 984 -4.73 -1.67 -32.26
C LEU A 984 -5.23 -2.28 -33.58
N LEU A 985 -4.38 -2.38 -34.59
CA LEU A 985 -4.72 -3.05 -35.85
C LEU A 985 -5.01 -4.55 -35.64
N ASN A 986 -4.31 -5.19 -34.70
CA ASN A 986 -4.54 -6.60 -34.36
C ASN A 986 -5.77 -6.78 -33.46
N ALA A 987 -5.97 -5.84 -32.52
CA ALA A 987 -7.07 -5.87 -31.56
C ALA A 987 -8.42 -5.53 -32.20
N LEU A 988 -8.46 -4.74 -33.27
CA LEU A 988 -9.71 -4.40 -33.97
C LEU A 988 -10.18 -5.55 -34.88
N LYS A 989 -11.50 -5.72 -34.99
CA LYS A 989 -12.13 -6.67 -35.92
C LYS A 989 -11.86 -6.33 -37.38
N GLU A 990 -11.91 -7.34 -38.24
CA GLU A 990 -11.73 -7.18 -39.68
C GLU A 990 -12.71 -6.13 -40.27
N GLY A 991 -12.17 -5.19 -41.05
CA GLY A 991 -12.95 -4.08 -41.62
C GLY A 991 -12.92 -2.80 -40.79
N TYR A 992 -12.24 -2.76 -39.64
CA TYR A 992 -11.99 -1.55 -38.86
C TYR A 992 -10.50 -1.17 -38.85
N SER A 993 -10.19 0.13 -38.73
CA SER A 993 -8.81 0.60 -38.69
C SER A 993 -8.64 1.77 -37.73
N PRO A 994 -7.58 1.76 -36.88
CA PRO A 994 -7.28 2.84 -35.97
C PRO A 994 -6.65 3.99 -36.74
N LYS A 995 -6.98 5.21 -36.33
CA LYS A 995 -6.37 6.44 -36.84
C LYS A 995 -6.05 7.35 -35.67
N VAL A 996 -4.78 7.75 -35.57
CA VAL A 996 -4.36 8.73 -34.57
C VAL A 996 -5.09 10.07 -34.84
N SER A 997 -5.74 10.58 -33.80
CA SER A 997 -6.51 11.83 -33.83
C SER A 997 -5.63 12.99 -33.36
N ASN A 998 -5.07 12.87 -32.15
CA ASN A 998 -4.12 13.82 -31.59
C ASN A 998 -3.08 13.07 -30.75
N ALA A 999 -1.85 13.58 -30.70
CA ALA A 999 -0.80 13.11 -29.83
C ALA A 999 -0.31 14.25 -28.93
N SER A 1000 -0.20 13.98 -27.65
CA SER A 1000 0.31 14.89 -26.64
C SER A 1000 1.59 14.33 -26.05
N TYR A 1001 2.63 15.16 -26.01
CA TYR A 1001 3.94 14.83 -25.47
C TYR A 1001 4.18 15.69 -24.23
N PHE A 1002 4.22 15.04 -23.07
CA PHE A 1002 4.58 15.67 -21.81
C PHE A 1002 6.02 15.32 -21.49
N ILE A 1003 6.85 16.35 -21.35
CA ILE A 1003 8.29 16.20 -21.18
C ILE A 1003 8.64 16.79 -19.82
N ASP A 1004 8.86 15.90 -18.85
CA ASP A 1004 9.21 16.27 -17.49
C ASP A 1004 10.74 16.28 -17.38
N TYR A 1005 11.30 17.48 -17.31
CA TYR A 1005 12.73 17.73 -17.33
C TYR A 1005 13.25 18.12 -15.94
N ASP A 1006 14.11 17.28 -15.36
CA ASP A 1006 14.84 17.55 -14.13
C ASP A 1006 16.26 18.05 -14.44
N PRO A 1007 16.52 19.37 -14.36
CA PRO A 1007 17.84 19.94 -14.64
C PRO A 1007 18.90 19.59 -13.59
N VAL A 1008 18.52 19.08 -12.42
CA VAL A 1008 19.46 18.67 -11.36
C VAL A 1008 20.00 17.28 -11.65
N LYS A 1009 19.16 16.40 -12.18
CA LYS A 1009 19.53 15.01 -12.52
C LYS A 1009 20.01 14.85 -13.95
N ASN A 1010 19.80 15.84 -14.82
CA ASN A 1010 19.95 15.69 -16.28
C ASN A 1010 19.14 14.50 -16.79
N GLU A 1011 17.90 14.42 -16.33
CA GLU A 1011 16.95 13.38 -16.71
C GLU A 1011 15.74 14.05 -17.35
N ALA A 1012 15.21 13.42 -18.39
CA ALA A 1012 13.95 13.82 -19.00
C ALA A 1012 13.05 12.59 -19.13
N GLN A 1013 11.83 12.69 -18.63
CA GLN A 1013 10.80 11.69 -18.86
C GLN A 1013 9.90 12.19 -19.98
N VAL A 1014 9.68 11.35 -20.99
CA VAL A 1014 8.78 11.66 -22.10
C VAL A 1014 7.58 10.75 -22.00
N ASN A 1015 6.44 11.35 -21.67
CA ASN A 1015 5.14 10.68 -21.59
C ASN A 1015 4.37 11.00 -22.87
N VAL A 1016 4.17 9.98 -23.69
CA VAL A 1016 3.43 10.08 -24.95
C VAL A 1016 2.01 9.59 -24.71
N VAL A 1017 1.03 10.47 -24.90
CA VAL A 1017 -0.40 10.14 -24.82
C VAL A 1017 -1.01 10.38 -26.20
N ALA A 1018 -1.41 9.32 -26.88
CA ALA A 1018 -2.06 9.41 -28.19
C ALA A 1018 -3.53 9.03 -28.08
N LYS A 1019 -4.39 9.84 -28.70
CA LYS A 1019 -5.82 9.56 -28.89
C LYS A 1019 -6.02 8.94 -30.26
N TRP A 1020 -6.83 7.90 -30.32
CA TRP A 1020 -7.11 7.12 -31.52
C TRP A 1020 -8.61 7.07 -31.76
N HIS A 1021 -8.96 7.21 -33.03
CA HIS A 1021 -10.31 7.04 -33.55
C HIS A 1021 -10.39 5.73 -34.34
N VAL A 1022 -11.56 5.10 -34.35
CA VAL A 1022 -11.81 3.89 -35.16
C VAL A 1022 -12.58 4.28 -36.41
N ASN A 1023 -12.11 3.84 -37.57
CA ASN A 1023 -12.83 4.01 -38.84
C ASN A 1023 -13.39 2.66 -39.30
N ASP A 1024 -14.61 2.69 -39.83
CA ASP A 1024 -15.22 1.60 -40.58
C ASP A 1024 -14.78 1.67 -42.05
N LEU A 1025 -14.18 0.58 -42.54
CA LEU A 1025 -13.66 0.41 -43.90
C LEU A 1025 -14.54 -0.50 -44.76
N ARG A 1026 -15.68 -0.98 -44.26
CA ARG A 1026 -16.50 -2.00 -44.95
C ARG A 1026 -17.39 -1.45 -46.07
N GLY A 1027 -17.48 -0.12 -46.23
CA GLY A 1027 -18.19 0.55 -47.31
C GLY A 1027 -17.26 1.34 -48.25
N ASP A 1028 -17.83 1.92 -49.32
CA ASP A 1028 -17.06 2.68 -50.34
C ASP A 1028 -16.39 3.97 -49.82
N GLU A 1029 -16.81 4.47 -48.65
CA GLU A 1029 -16.24 5.66 -47.99
C GLU A 1029 -15.88 5.36 -46.52
N MET A 1030 -14.73 5.86 -46.06
CA MET A 1030 -14.30 5.75 -44.66
C MET A 1030 -15.23 6.54 -43.73
N LYS A 1031 -15.86 5.85 -42.76
CA LYS A 1031 -16.74 6.48 -41.75
C LYS A 1031 -16.14 6.38 -40.35
N LEU A 1032 -16.11 7.51 -39.63
CA LEU A 1032 -15.66 7.59 -38.24
C LEU A 1032 -16.72 6.99 -37.31
N ILE A 1033 -16.28 6.16 -36.34
CA ILE A 1033 -17.14 5.61 -35.30
C ILE A 1033 -16.94 6.43 -34.02
N PRO A 1034 -17.95 7.20 -33.55
CA PRO A 1034 -17.80 8.10 -32.41
C PRO A 1034 -17.98 7.40 -31.05
N ASP A 1035 -18.50 6.17 -31.04
CA ASP A 1035 -19.01 5.50 -29.83
C ASP A 1035 -17.91 4.89 -28.94
N MET A 1036 -16.64 4.91 -29.39
CA MET A 1036 -15.49 4.42 -28.63
C MET A 1036 -14.26 5.32 -28.85
N GLU A 1037 -13.71 5.84 -27.76
CA GLU A 1037 -12.43 6.57 -27.75
C GLU A 1037 -11.32 5.61 -27.32
N MET A 1038 -10.19 5.60 -28.02
CA MET A 1038 -9.05 4.77 -27.63
C MET A 1038 -7.85 5.67 -27.32
N THR A 1039 -7.11 5.35 -26.26
CA THR A 1039 -5.91 6.07 -25.86
C THR A 1039 -4.75 5.11 -25.70
N SER A 1040 -3.54 5.56 -26.04
CA SER A 1040 -2.31 4.83 -25.74
C SER A 1040 -1.35 5.71 -24.98
N THR A 1041 -0.75 5.17 -23.92
CA THR A 1041 0.26 5.84 -23.11
C THR A 1041 1.58 5.07 -23.17
N ARG A 1042 2.67 5.78 -23.42
CA ARG A 1042 4.02 5.22 -23.40
C ARG A 1042 4.98 6.16 -22.67
N HIS A 1043 5.83 5.57 -21.84
CA HIS A 1043 6.80 6.29 -21.02
C HIS A 1043 8.22 5.96 -21.47
N PHE A 1044 9.02 6.99 -21.69
CA PHE A 1044 10.44 6.88 -21.94
C PHE A 1044 11.20 7.65 -20.87
N ASN A 1045 12.31 7.09 -20.40
CA ASN A 1045 13.23 7.81 -19.54
C ASN A 1045 14.53 8.07 -20.30
N ILE A 1046 14.96 9.33 -20.34
CA ILE A 1046 16.23 9.70 -20.92
C ILE A 1046 17.13 10.13 -19.77
N ARG A 1047 18.27 9.45 -19.64
CA ARG A 1047 19.27 9.78 -18.62
C ARG A 1047 20.67 9.77 -19.20
N LEU A 1048 21.59 10.38 -18.46
CA LEU A 1048 23.00 10.31 -18.81
C LEU A 1048 23.50 8.85 -18.70
N GLY A 1049 24.02 8.31 -19.81
CA GLY A 1049 24.53 6.95 -19.92
C GLY A 1049 26.05 6.89 -19.91
N ASN A 1050 26.60 5.70 -19.66
CA ASN A 1050 28.04 5.42 -19.74
C ASN A 1050 28.45 4.79 -21.09
N GLU A 1051 27.54 4.73 -22.06
CA GLU A 1051 27.78 4.15 -23.38
C GLU A 1051 28.58 5.13 -24.24
N VAL A 1052 29.54 4.61 -25.02
CA VAL A 1052 30.32 5.41 -25.97
C VAL A 1052 29.48 5.57 -27.24
N SER A 1053 28.67 6.63 -27.30
CA SER A 1053 27.85 6.99 -28.46
C SER A 1053 27.96 8.49 -28.75
N ASP A 1054 27.58 8.91 -29.96
CA ASP A 1054 27.62 10.32 -30.40
C ASP A 1054 26.74 11.26 -29.54
N ASN A 1055 25.86 10.72 -28.69
CA ASN A 1055 25.09 11.46 -27.71
C ASN A 1055 25.24 10.80 -26.31
N PRO A 1056 25.59 11.56 -25.26
CA PRO A 1056 25.81 11.01 -23.91
C PRO A 1056 24.52 10.58 -23.19
N TYR A 1057 23.36 10.93 -23.72
CA TYR A 1057 22.07 10.51 -23.18
C TYR A 1057 21.61 9.19 -23.81
N ILE A 1058 21.22 8.26 -22.94
CA ILE A 1058 20.62 6.98 -23.32
C ILE A 1058 19.12 7.03 -23.09
N ILE A 1059 18.37 6.39 -23.98
CA ILE A 1059 16.93 6.19 -23.84
C ILE A 1059 16.76 4.84 -23.14
N GLU A 1060 16.28 4.87 -21.90
CA GLU A 1060 15.83 3.69 -21.18
C GLU A 1060 14.34 3.49 -21.45
N GLU A 1061 14.02 2.31 -21.97
CA GLU A 1061 12.63 1.88 -22.11
C GLU A 1061 12.13 1.43 -20.73
N VAL A 1062 11.24 2.22 -20.13
CA VAL A 1062 10.82 2.01 -18.73
C VAL A 1062 9.54 1.19 -18.62
N THR A 1063 8.63 1.23 -19.60
CA THR A 1063 7.36 0.48 -19.54
C THR A 1063 6.84 0.03 -20.90
N PRO A 1064 6.13 -1.10 -20.99
CA PRO A 1064 5.39 -1.45 -22.20
C PRO A 1064 4.22 -0.48 -22.44
N THR A 1065 3.73 -0.42 -23.69
CA THR A 1065 2.67 0.51 -24.11
C THR A 1065 1.33 0.12 -23.49
N LEU A 1066 0.72 1.01 -22.72
CA LEU A 1066 -0.61 0.81 -22.17
C LEU A 1066 -1.66 1.32 -23.15
N LEU A 1067 -2.62 0.48 -23.53
CA LEU A 1067 -3.79 0.87 -24.31
C LEU A 1067 -5.01 0.92 -23.42
N THR A 1068 -5.92 1.83 -23.71
CA THR A 1068 -7.22 1.93 -23.04
C THR A 1068 -8.28 2.27 -24.06
N ALA A 1069 -9.29 1.41 -24.19
CA ALA A 1069 -10.49 1.67 -24.96
C ALA A 1069 -11.60 2.12 -24.00
N SER A 1070 -12.29 3.19 -24.36
CA SER A 1070 -13.24 3.90 -23.51
C SER A 1070 -14.57 4.09 -24.25
N VAL A 1071 -15.67 3.70 -23.63
CA VAL A 1071 -17.03 3.89 -24.18
C VAL A 1071 -17.81 4.77 -23.22
N PRO A 1072 -18.08 6.05 -23.57
CA PRO A 1072 -18.91 6.94 -22.76
C PRO A 1072 -20.38 6.52 -22.81
N GLU A 1073 -21.15 6.89 -21.78
CA GLU A 1073 -22.58 6.58 -21.72
C GLU A 1073 -23.35 7.50 -22.68
N ALA A 1074 -24.06 6.89 -23.63
CA ALA A 1074 -24.81 7.62 -24.66
C ALA A 1074 -25.72 8.70 -24.03
N SER A 1075 -25.68 9.90 -24.59
CA SER A 1075 -26.64 10.96 -24.28
C SER A 1075 -28.04 10.49 -24.68
N GLY A 1076 -28.87 10.15 -23.70
CA GLY A 1076 -30.28 9.81 -23.98
C GLY A 1076 -31.00 11.00 -24.60
N GLU A 1077 -31.73 10.74 -25.69
CA GLU A 1077 -32.89 11.53 -26.12
C GLU A 1077 -34.03 11.47 -25.08
#